data_AF-V9HCE5-F1
#
_entry.id   AF-V9HCE5-F1
#
_cell.length_a   1.000
_cell.length_b   1.000
_cell.length_c   1.000
_cell.angle_alpha   90.00
_cell.angle_beta   90.00
_cell.angle_gamma   90.00
#
_symmetry.space_group_name_H-M   'P 1'
#
loop_
_entity.id
_entity.type
_entity.pdbx_description
1 polymer ?
#
loop_
_entity_poly.entity_id
_entity_poly.type
_entity_poly.pdbx_seq_one_letter_code
_entity_poly.pdbx_strand_id
1 'polypeptide(L)'
;MINYKNEILKLDRDKEKVLIRNNNIKEIKNILNSKLKSNNEFSEKWIFKPNSKIKYNNSLDKYYYNNTKIHECIYYKDIDLEESLFELQDNKLKVKFKAESNIDLTLHILAYDKNNENKLNLVLKPNEVKYINMESNLKFKVFLRVKGCGYFIINGIKINNEYIWDKVEKELSDKFDGFYKWSCKKNSKIKYDIRTGEYKYKNITKHEYINYINNEFSINLKKGTHTLEFYAESNIDLQLHIIGEKNGERVLYEFIRQNGKVIFTNDIDISAKVFIRVKGDGYFKINNILLDNITLWNSNKDILNIINYSKNSIKNENRVVIDNPNIYYSIDDNILLSKLKGKQFAYIKLEEKLINCVEEKCLYVNLNYKSTKDILVKLVAKIINYDGTYKIVELSEVDLKPIKLYKYIEKIEYYIKISGEGYLSIPILEFDEISYKPSNKIDLEINDNKWFNNYKKEIGLKYDKTLKGNINIGKGLKRYISYVERNNDYSKVPKNHIIDIDDKKIYKFKISIDNEDTLDINPMLIFYDNNKKIEVLQLAKNKENQIIPPINTKYIRIALRAIGYGCFDLKNIIIEEYNRIEVADIVNWKYTSELNYFNLGEKKYINDFKMAVIMDEFTTACYEDECRLIKVSPNNWKAELIQNKPDILFVESAWKGNGGQWFKKVGDYGKENNKELYELVNWCKHNNIPTVFWNKEDPVHFNRFVNTAKIFDYIFTTDENSVKNYIEMTGNKNVYSLPFGAQPKKHNPIKLYEERINKACFAGSYYKLHEERRVDMEMILDEVLEYGLDIYDRNYEAVKKGIMPNHEFPERFKNNIRGSLKYYEIDKAYKGYKLMVNLNTVKYSPTMFSRRVFEGLACGTPVISSYSLGMQEMFKDIVYIAKENGDLKKQIPKLLNNEEYYNRVSMKGMREVLNKHTYEDRLAYILDKLELPYKRKEKFISVIGIAKSKKDYYKILDIYNNQKYKYKKLIIFIEKFDGYIDLFNDYNSNGIYTYILSYMHNYGNASELIDTEYMAFIDTNNYYGSNYLSDLIMSTKYVDVDVIGKGMYYTVNNNKLIKNNKGKDFVYVSDVDSTACICRTKLFILDNFNELLNSYKEIKFNKYIDRGKQIFSSDSFNYIKDYYKENKNLTLHEEISF
;
A
#
# COMPACT_ATOMS: atom_id res chain seq x y z
N MET A 1 29.04 -6.94 -4.45
CA MET A 1 29.64 -5.61 -4.29
C MET A 1 29.43 -4.66 -5.48
N ILE A 2 28.91 -5.09 -6.64
CA ILE A 2 28.71 -4.21 -7.81
C ILE A 2 27.36 -3.46 -7.79
N ASN A 3 26.34 -3.96 -7.08
CA ASN A 3 25.03 -3.28 -6.98
C ASN A 3 24.97 -2.12 -5.98
N TYR A 4 26.01 -1.88 -5.18
CA TYR A 4 26.05 -0.74 -4.24
C TYR A 4 26.49 0.58 -4.90
N LYS A 5 26.94 0.55 -6.17
CA LYS A 5 27.53 1.71 -6.86
C LYS A 5 26.52 2.54 -7.68
N ASN A 6 25.35 1.99 -7.99
CA ASN A 6 24.44 2.60 -8.97
C ASN A 6 23.28 3.42 -8.40
N GLU A 7 22.98 3.34 -7.09
CA GLU A 7 21.96 4.19 -6.46
C GLU A 7 22.52 5.45 -5.77
N ILE A 8 23.84 5.62 -5.69
CA ILE A 8 24.48 6.81 -5.09
C ILE A 8 24.58 7.98 -6.10
N LEU A 9 24.34 7.77 -7.40
CA LEU A 9 24.67 8.74 -8.47
C LEU A 9 23.52 9.69 -8.90
N LYS A 10 22.67 10.14 -7.98
CA LYS A 10 21.75 11.26 -8.24
C LYS A 10 21.79 12.29 -7.09
N LEU A 11 22.69 13.28 -7.19
CA LEU A 11 22.46 14.72 -6.97
C LEU A 11 23.78 15.49 -6.71
N ASP A 12 23.97 16.54 -7.53
CA ASP A 12 24.88 17.70 -7.44
C ASP A 12 26.41 17.49 -7.60
N ARG A 13 26.85 17.42 -8.88
CA ARG A 13 28.23 17.11 -9.31
C ARG A 13 29.26 18.23 -9.09
N ASP A 14 28.83 19.47 -8.86
CA ASP A 14 29.77 20.61 -8.86
C ASP A 14 30.35 20.91 -7.47
N LYS A 15 29.62 20.62 -6.38
CA LYS A 15 30.17 20.68 -5.02
C LYS A 15 31.13 19.52 -4.71
N GLU A 16 30.83 18.31 -5.19
CA GLU A 16 31.69 17.13 -4.95
C GLU A 16 33.04 17.22 -5.68
N LYS A 17 33.10 17.78 -6.89
CA LYS A 17 34.36 17.95 -7.64
C LYS A 17 35.35 18.91 -6.95
N VAL A 18 34.85 19.92 -6.25
CA VAL A 18 35.69 20.87 -5.49
C VAL A 18 36.22 20.23 -4.20
N LEU A 19 35.42 19.38 -3.53
CA LEU A 19 35.80 18.72 -2.27
C LEU A 19 36.74 17.52 -2.47
N ILE A 20 36.59 16.77 -3.57
CA ILE A 20 37.48 15.65 -3.92
C ILE A 20 38.88 16.16 -4.29
N ARG A 21 39.00 17.35 -4.88
CA ARG A 21 40.31 17.98 -5.16
C ARG A 21 41.05 18.41 -3.90
N ASN A 22 40.34 18.65 -2.80
CA ASN A 22 40.91 19.18 -1.55
C ASN A 22 41.10 18.12 -0.44
N ASN A 23 40.94 16.82 -0.74
CA ASN A 23 41.17 15.71 0.20
C ASN A 23 40.48 15.85 1.58
N ASN A 24 39.33 16.53 1.64
CA ASN A 24 38.66 16.80 2.92
C ASN A 24 37.69 15.66 3.30
N ILE A 25 38.26 14.51 3.68
CA ILE A 25 37.57 13.23 3.97
C ILE A 25 36.47 13.36 5.03
N LYS A 26 36.58 14.34 5.93
CA LYS A 26 35.66 14.56 7.06
C LYS A 26 34.28 15.08 6.61
N GLU A 27 34.24 15.90 5.55
CA GLU A 27 32.99 16.50 5.03
C GLU A 27 32.23 15.51 4.12
N ILE A 28 32.95 14.67 3.38
CA ILE A 28 32.40 13.58 2.57
C ILE A 28 31.72 12.52 3.47
N LYS A 29 32.32 12.19 4.62
CA LYS A 29 31.70 11.31 5.64
C LYS A 29 30.41 11.92 6.22
N ASN A 30 30.37 13.23 6.45
CA ASN A 30 29.18 13.90 6.98
C ASN A 30 28.01 13.94 5.97
N ILE A 31 28.30 14.06 4.67
CA ILE A 31 27.28 14.04 3.60
C ILE A 31 26.74 12.61 3.36
N LEU A 32 27.59 11.58 3.47
CA LEU A 32 27.15 10.18 3.39
C LEU A 32 26.29 9.77 4.58
N ASN A 33 26.64 10.23 5.79
CA ASN A 33 25.86 9.96 7.00
C ASN A 33 24.52 10.73 7.04
N SER A 34 24.40 11.91 6.41
CA SER A 34 23.14 12.66 6.37
C SER A 34 22.10 12.08 5.42
N LYS A 35 22.51 11.30 4.41
CA LYS A 35 21.62 10.69 3.40
C LYS A 35 21.14 9.25 3.72
N LEU A 36 21.70 8.58 4.74
CA LEU A 36 21.21 7.28 5.23
C LEU A 36 19.98 7.39 6.16
N LYS A 37 19.45 8.60 6.40
CA LYS A 37 18.39 8.87 7.39
C LYS A 37 16.94 8.69 6.91
N SER A 38 16.68 8.17 5.71
CA SER A 38 15.31 7.94 5.22
C SER A 38 15.02 6.46 4.96
N ASN A 39 15.00 5.66 6.02
CA ASN A 39 14.13 4.52 6.31
C ASN A 39 14.85 3.62 7.32
N ASN A 40 14.34 3.60 8.55
CA ASN A 40 14.88 2.96 9.77
C ASN A 40 15.96 3.76 10.51
N GLU A 41 15.52 4.69 11.35
CA GLU A 41 16.33 5.20 12.48
C GLU A 41 16.53 4.08 13.52
N PHE A 42 17.46 3.15 13.25
CA PHE A 42 18.16 2.30 14.24
C PHE A 42 19.33 1.50 13.59
N SER A 43 19.58 1.63 12.27
CA SER A 43 20.43 0.71 11.51
C SER A 43 21.91 1.11 11.33
N GLU A 44 22.48 2.02 12.13
CA GLU A 44 23.91 2.33 11.96
C GLU A 44 24.85 1.21 12.43
N LYS A 45 24.37 0.24 13.25
CA LYS A 45 25.22 -0.79 13.89
C LYS A 45 24.86 -2.25 13.57
N TRP A 46 23.65 -2.58 13.11
CA TRP A 46 23.28 -3.95 12.69
C TRP A 46 23.13 -4.04 11.16
N ILE A 47 23.88 -4.95 10.54
CA ILE A 47 23.94 -5.22 9.11
C ILE A 47 23.11 -6.47 8.78
N PHE A 48 22.08 -6.27 7.98
CA PHE A 48 21.19 -7.31 7.48
C PHE A 48 21.68 -7.84 6.13
N LYS A 49 21.42 -9.11 5.82
CA LYS A 49 21.66 -9.64 4.47
C LYS A 49 20.73 -8.96 3.45
N PRO A 50 21.15 -8.80 2.18
CA PRO A 50 20.24 -8.38 1.12
C PRO A 50 19.03 -9.33 1.07
N ASN A 51 17.81 -8.79 1.07
CA ASN A 51 16.54 -9.52 1.17
C ASN A 51 16.25 -10.18 2.52
N SER A 52 16.79 -9.63 3.62
CA SER A 52 16.43 -10.07 4.96
C SER A 52 14.92 -10.07 5.15
N LYS A 53 14.39 -11.18 5.72
CA LYS A 53 12.97 -11.23 6.11
C LYS A 53 12.74 -10.61 7.48
N ILE A 54 13.79 -10.11 8.11
CA ILE A 54 13.71 -9.47 9.42
C ILE A 54 13.28 -8.02 9.22
N LYS A 55 12.09 -7.70 9.71
CA LYS A 55 11.52 -6.34 9.64
C LYS A 55 11.63 -5.69 11.01
N TYR A 56 12.13 -4.47 11.06
CA TYR A 56 12.12 -3.67 12.29
C TYR A 56 10.90 -2.75 12.29
N ASN A 57 10.16 -2.72 13.39
CA ASN A 57 9.04 -1.81 13.56
C ASN A 57 9.48 -0.64 14.46
N ASN A 58 9.57 0.56 13.88
CA ASN A 58 10.03 1.76 14.57
C ASN A 58 9.11 2.21 15.71
N SER A 59 7.78 1.97 15.63
CA SER A 59 6.85 2.38 16.70
C SER A 59 6.85 1.44 17.90
N LEU A 60 7.14 0.16 17.68
CA LEU A 60 7.15 -0.86 18.73
C LEU A 60 8.56 -1.23 19.22
N ASP A 61 9.60 -0.75 18.54
CA ASP A 61 11.00 -0.98 18.88
C ASP A 61 11.33 -2.49 19.01
N LYS A 62 10.84 -3.25 18.01
CA LYS A 62 10.86 -4.73 17.90
C LYS A 62 11.31 -5.18 16.51
N TYR A 63 12.03 -6.29 16.45
CA TYR A 63 12.39 -7.00 15.23
C TYR A 63 11.45 -8.19 15.01
N TYR A 64 11.03 -8.44 13.77
CA TYR A 64 10.11 -9.52 13.40
C TYR A 64 10.75 -10.42 12.37
N TYR A 65 10.65 -11.73 12.55
CA TYR A 65 11.09 -12.73 11.59
C TYR A 65 9.93 -13.69 11.29
N ASN A 66 9.64 -13.94 10.01
CA ASN A 66 8.56 -14.82 9.59
C ASN A 66 9.08 -15.89 8.62
N ASN A 67 9.82 -16.88 9.15
CA ASN A 67 10.22 -18.05 8.40
C ASN A 67 10.51 -19.27 9.30
N THR A 68 9.67 -20.31 9.23
CA THR A 68 9.86 -21.54 10.02
C THR A 68 10.92 -22.49 9.46
N LYS A 69 11.32 -22.35 8.18
CA LYS A 69 12.18 -23.30 7.48
C LYS A 69 13.65 -22.88 7.41
N ILE A 70 13.95 -21.58 7.48
CA ILE A 70 15.29 -21.02 7.29
C ILE A 70 15.70 -20.29 8.57
N HIS A 71 16.98 -20.34 8.93
CA HIS A 71 17.55 -19.49 9.98
C HIS A 71 18.29 -18.32 9.32
N GLU A 72 18.22 -17.14 9.92
CA GLU A 72 18.84 -15.93 9.41
C GLU A 72 19.85 -15.36 10.42
N CYS A 73 20.93 -14.76 9.91
CA CYS A 73 21.96 -14.15 10.74
C CYS A 73 22.02 -12.63 10.49
N ILE A 74 22.04 -11.84 11.57
CA ILE A 74 22.19 -10.38 11.55
C ILE A 74 23.56 -10.04 12.12
N TYR A 75 24.40 -9.36 11.36
CA TYR A 75 25.76 -9.04 11.77
C TYR A 75 25.81 -7.70 12.49
N TYR A 76 26.59 -7.60 13.55
CA TYR A 76 26.96 -6.31 14.11
C TYR A 76 28.11 -5.73 13.27
N LYS A 77 28.10 -4.42 13.02
CA LYS A 77 29.16 -3.70 12.31
C LYS A 77 30.52 -4.05 12.93
N ASP A 78 31.51 -4.36 12.10
CA ASP A 78 32.82 -4.84 12.54
C ASP A 78 33.39 -3.94 13.65
N ILE A 79 33.73 -4.53 14.80
CA ILE A 79 34.37 -3.83 15.91
C ILE A 79 35.87 -4.11 15.78
N ASP A 80 36.65 -3.14 15.29
CA ASP A 80 38.10 -3.13 15.54
C ASP A 80 38.27 -2.67 16.99
N LEU A 81 38.57 -3.61 17.88
CA LEU A 81 38.94 -3.30 19.25
C LEU A 81 40.41 -2.84 19.21
N GLU A 82 40.66 -1.54 19.20
CA GLU A 82 42.01 -1.03 19.49
C GLU A 82 42.39 -1.46 20.92
N GLU A 83 43.67 -1.82 21.11
CA GLU A 83 44.23 -2.44 22.32
C GLU A 83 44.03 -1.65 23.63
N SER A 84 43.41 -0.46 23.61
CA SER A 84 43.34 0.47 24.73
C SER A 84 41.98 0.58 25.44
N LEU A 85 40.91 -0.09 25.00
CA LEU A 85 39.54 0.17 25.52
C LEU A 85 38.94 -0.86 26.47
N PHE A 86 39.59 -2.01 26.71
CA PHE A 86 39.04 -3.04 27.62
C PHE A 86 40.10 -3.47 28.63
N GLU A 87 40.10 -2.87 29.83
CA GLU A 87 40.86 -3.41 30.96
C GLU A 87 40.35 -4.82 31.27
N LEU A 88 41.24 -5.80 31.18
CA LEU A 88 41.00 -7.16 31.63
C LEU A 88 41.09 -7.18 33.16
N GLN A 89 39.97 -7.41 33.85
CA GLN A 89 40.01 -7.82 35.26
C GLN A 89 40.31 -9.33 35.30
N ASP A 90 41.46 -9.71 35.87
CA ASP A 90 41.87 -11.10 36.12
C ASP A 90 41.91 -12.03 34.87
N ASN A 91 42.37 -11.52 33.71
CA ASN A 91 42.43 -12.26 32.43
C ASN A 91 41.08 -12.87 31.97
N LYS A 92 39.94 -12.35 32.45
CA LYS A 92 38.60 -12.86 32.13
C LYS A 92 37.75 -11.82 31.39
N LEU A 93 37.17 -12.23 30.26
CA LEU A 93 36.17 -11.48 29.51
C LEU A 93 34.76 -11.89 29.95
N LYS A 94 33.95 -10.95 30.43
CA LYS A 94 32.55 -11.16 30.83
C LYS A 94 31.60 -10.65 29.74
N VAL A 95 30.85 -11.54 29.10
CA VAL A 95 29.84 -11.16 28.09
C VAL A 95 28.44 -11.33 28.65
N LYS A 96 27.59 -10.31 28.52
CA LYS A 96 26.18 -10.35 28.92
C LYS A 96 25.28 -9.97 27.74
N PHE A 97 24.33 -10.84 27.41
CA PHE A 97 23.33 -10.61 26.38
C PHE A 97 21.96 -10.44 27.02
N LYS A 98 21.38 -9.23 26.96
CA LYS A 98 20.02 -8.96 27.47
C LYS A 98 19.09 -8.79 26.29
N ALA A 99 18.09 -9.65 26.17
CA ALA A 99 17.11 -9.61 25.09
C ALA A 99 15.78 -10.25 25.53
N GLU A 100 14.71 -9.88 24.84
CA GLU A 100 13.39 -10.52 24.93
C GLU A 100 13.07 -11.14 23.58
N SER A 101 12.63 -12.39 23.55
CA SER A 101 12.33 -13.06 22.29
C SER A 101 11.31 -14.16 22.49
N ASN A 102 10.39 -14.29 21.53
CA ASN A 102 9.51 -15.45 21.41
C ASN A 102 9.87 -16.32 20.18
N ILE A 103 11.05 -16.09 19.61
CA ILE A 103 11.66 -16.89 18.55
C ILE A 103 12.99 -17.45 19.03
N ASP A 104 13.56 -18.39 18.27
CA ASP A 104 14.88 -18.92 18.57
C ASP A 104 15.92 -17.86 18.20
N LEU A 105 16.33 -17.08 19.21
CA LEU A 105 17.31 -16.02 19.13
C LEU A 105 18.56 -16.42 19.90
N THR A 106 19.74 -16.33 19.29
CA THR A 106 21.02 -16.49 19.97
C THR A 106 22.02 -15.44 19.53
N LEU A 107 22.82 -14.92 20.47
CA LEU A 107 23.99 -14.09 20.20
C LEU A 107 25.20 -14.98 19.97
N HIS A 108 25.90 -14.75 18.88
CA HIS A 108 27.15 -15.40 18.53
C HIS A 108 28.29 -14.38 18.53
N ILE A 109 29.40 -14.73 19.17
CA ILE A 109 30.64 -13.95 19.18
C ILE A 109 31.77 -14.88 18.73
N LEU A 110 32.43 -14.53 17.63
CA LEU A 110 33.60 -15.21 17.10
C LEU A 110 34.85 -14.37 17.38
N ALA A 111 35.95 -14.97 17.84
CA ALA A 111 37.22 -14.26 18.04
C ALA A 111 38.32 -14.84 17.14
N TYR A 112 39.08 -13.97 16.50
CA TYR A 112 40.12 -14.29 15.53
C TYR A 112 41.47 -13.76 16.00
N ASP A 113 42.54 -14.51 15.74
CA ASP A 113 43.90 -14.03 15.99
C ASP A 113 44.42 -13.10 14.88
N LYS A 114 45.68 -12.66 15.01
CA LYS A 114 46.37 -11.79 14.05
C LYS A 114 46.49 -12.40 12.65
N ASN A 115 46.37 -13.72 12.51
CA ASN A 115 46.42 -14.46 11.25
C ASN A 115 45.03 -14.77 10.68
N ASN A 116 43.95 -14.20 11.25
CA ASN A 116 42.55 -14.47 10.92
C ASN A 116 42.10 -15.93 11.18
N GLU A 117 42.79 -16.68 12.04
CA GLU A 117 42.29 -17.98 12.49
C GLU A 117 41.29 -17.81 13.64
N ASN A 118 40.14 -18.49 13.54
CA ASN A 118 39.12 -18.47 14.59
C ASN A 118 39.61 -19.24 15.82
N LYS A 119 39.78 -18.55 16.96
CA LYS A 119 40.23 -19.15 18.22
C LYS A 119 39.09 -19.32 19.24
N LEU A 120 37.92 -18.70 19.03
CA LEU A 120 36.81 -18.77 19.98
C LEU A 120 35.44 -18.62 19.30
N ASN A 121 34.48 -19.46 19.69
CA ASN A 121 33.08 -19.34 19.29
C ASN A 121 32.17 -19.38 20.53
N LEU A 122 31.61 -18.23 20.89
CA LEU A 122 30.74 -18.07 22.03
C LEU A 122 29.30 -17.91 21.58
N VAL A 123 28.39 -18.71 22.14
CA VAL A 123 26.94 -18.60 21.89
C VAL A 123 26.22 -18.30 23.20
N LEU A 124 25.37 -17.26 23.20
CA LEU A 124 24.54 -16.88 24.34
C LEU A 124 23.07 -16.84 23.94
N LYS A 125 22.20 -17.35 24.81
CA LYS A 125 20.75 -17.15 24.76
C LYS A 125 20.36 -15.81 25.39
N PRO A 126 19.15 -15.29 25.13
CA PRO A 126 18.65 -14.08 25.76
C PRO A 126 18.73 -14.17 27.29
N ASN A 127 19.28 -13.12 27.90
CA ASN A 127 19.51 -12.96 29.34
C ASN A 127 20.61 -13.86 29.94
N GLU A 128 21.46 -14.47 29.12
CA GLU A 128 22.61 -15.27 29.57
C GLU A 128 23.88 -14.41 29.80
N VAL A 129 24.75 -14.87 30.71
CA VAL A 129 26.07 -14.27 31.01
C VAL A 129 27.14 -15.36 30.91
N LYS A 130 28.25 -15.11 30.21
CA LYS A 130 29.39 -16.02 30.11
C LYS A 130 30.72 -15.34 30.44
N TYR A 131 31.67 -16.12 30.97
CA TYR A 131 33.02 -15.71 31.32
C TYR A 131 34.04 -16.53 30.50
N ILE A 132 35.08 -15.89 29.98
CA ILE A 132 36.09 -16.53 29.12
C ILE A 132 37.49 -16.11 29.57
N ASN A 133 38.42 -17.05 29.72
CA ASN A 133 39.83 -16.73 29.97
C ASN A 133 40.51 -16.34 28.65
N MET A 134 41.28 -15.26 28.64
CA MET A 134 41.95 -14.74 27.45
C MET A 134 43.48 -14.79 27.61
N GLU A 135 44.20 -15.30 26.61
CA GLU A 135 45.66 -15.40 26.60
C GLU A 135 46.35 -14.48 25.55
N SER A 136 45.59 -13.82 24.67
CA SER A 136 46.16 -12.97 23.60
C SER A 136 45.18 -11.93 23.03
N ASN A 137 45.69 -10.95 22.30
CA ASN A 137 44.90 -9.92 21.59
C ASN A 137 44.16 -10.53 20.39
N LEU A 138 42.82 -10.58 20.45
CA LEU A 138 41.93 -11.17 19.43
C LEU A 138 40.96 -10.11 18.86
N LYS A 139 40.59 -10.25 17.58
CA LYS A 139 39.54 -9.47 16.91
C LYS A 139 38.19 -10.19 17.00
N PHE A 140 37.09 -9.49 17.27
CA PHE A 140 35.79 -10.11 17.49
C PHE A 140 34.76 -9.78 16.41
N LYS A 141 33.97 -10.77 15.99
CA LYS A 141 32.78 -10.62 15.17
C LYS A 141 31.53 -11.03 15.95
N VAL A 142 30.56 -10.13 16.00
CA VAL A 142 29.31 -10.34 16.75
C VAL A 142 28.15 -10.46 15.76
N PHE A 143 27.28 -11.47 15.92
CA PHE A 143 26.07 -11.60 15.13
C PHE A 143 24.94 -12.29 15.92
N LEU A 144 23.69 -12.02 15.54
CA LEU A 144 22.52 -12.71 16.07
C LEU A 144 22.07 -13.77 15.07
N ARG A 145 21.72 -14.95 15.57
CA ARG A 145 21.04 -15.98 14.79
C ARG A 145 19.57 -16.01 15.20
N VAL A 146 18.70 -16.03 14.19
CA VAL A 146 17.25 -15.97 14.35
C VAL A 146 16.61 -17.13 13.58
N LYS A 147 15.72 -17.89 14.23
CA LYS A 147 14.96 -18.98 13.59
C LYS A 147 13.53 -19.03 14.11
N GLY A 148 12.56 -19.24 13.22
CA GLY A 148 11.14 -19.37 13.56
C GLY A 148 10.28 -18.18 13.12
N CYS A 149 9.07 -18.10 13.66
CA CYS A 149 8.11 -17.02 13.37
C CYS A 149 7.74 -16.29 14.66
N GLY A 150 8.01 -14.98 14.72
CA GLY A 150 7.74 -14.15 15.89
C GLY A 150 8.66 -12.92 15.93
N TYR A 151 8.92 -12.40 17.13
CA TYR A 151 9.65 -11.17 17.37
C TYR A 151 10.79 -11.31 18.39
N PHE A 152 11.67 -10.32 18.38
CA PHE A 152 12.65 -10.13 19.43
C PHE A 152 12.99 -8.66 19.65
N ILE A 153 13.47 -8.38 20.85
CA ILE A 153 13.98 -7.09 21.30
C ILE A 153 15.37 -7.35 21.86
N ILE A 154 16.36 -6.62 21.35
CA ILE A 154 17.68 -6.58 21.97
C ILE A 154 17.59 -5.48 23.02
N ASN A 155 17.93 -5.76 24.27
CA ASN A 155 17.88 -4.78 25.36
C ASN A 155 19.28 -4.29 25.77
N GLY A 156 20.33 -5.05 25.44
CA GLY A 156 21.71 -4.64 25.66
C GLY A 156 22.70 -5.78 25.41
N ILE A 157 23.89 -5.45 24.93
CA ILE A 157 25.04 -6.36 24.86
C ILE A 157 26.21 -5.68 25.56
N LYS A 158 26.71 -6.32 26.63
CA LYS A 158 27.88 -5.85 27.37
C LYS A 158 29.06 -6.80 27.21
N ILE A 159 30.24 -6.21 27.12
CA ILE A 159 31.53 -6.89 27.27
C ILE A 159 32.27 -6.17 28.42
N ASN A 160 32.57 -6.91 29.48
CA ASN A 160 33.01 -6.40 30.79
C ASN A 160 32.02 -5.35 31.33
N ASN A 161 32.48 -4.13 31.59
CA ASN A 161 31.66 -3.02 32.07
C ASN A 161 31.14 -2.12 30.94
N GLU A 162 31.60 -2.33 29.71
CA GLU A 162 31.29 -1.49 28.56
C GLU A 162 30.10 -2.03 27.76
N TYR A 163 29.24 -1.11 27.31
CA TYR A 163 28.16 -1.43 26.39
C TYR A 163 28.68 -1.39 24.95
N ILE A 164 28.77 -2.55 24.32
CA ILE A 164 29.01 -2.58 22.87
C ILE A 164 27.74 -2.26 22.09
N TRP A 165 26.56 -2.54 22.68
CA TRP A 165 25.26 -2.08 22.21
C TRP A 165 24.33 -1.83 23.42
N ASP A 166 23.83 -0.60 23.55
CA ASP A 166 22.77 -0.24 24.50
C ASP A 166 21.61 0.38 23.72
N LYS A 167 20.39 0.05 24.15
CA LYS A 167 19.15 0.59 23.60
C LYS A 167 18.84 1.99 24.13
N VAL A 168 19.53 2.44 25.18
CA VAL A 168 19.24 3.70 25.90
C VAL A 168 20.30 4.78 25.62
N GLU A 169 20.14 5.53 24.54
CA GLU A 169 20.57 6.93 24.47
C GLU A 169 19.38 7.79 24.06
N LYS A 170 18.62 8.30 25.04
CA LYS A 170 17.98 9.63 24.98
C LYS A 170 17.33 10.06 26.31
N GLU A 171 17.47 11.36 26.52
CA GLU A 171 17.07 12.24 27.61
C GLU A 171 15.84 11.83 28.45
N LEU A 172 16.06 11.77 29.76
CA LEU A 172 15.01 11.94 30.76
C LEU A 172 14.57 13.40 30.73
N SER A 173 13.34 13.66 30.28
CA SER A 173 12.71 14.98 30.35
C SER A 173 12.15 15.23 31.75
N ASP A 174 12.42 16.41 32.33
CA ASP A 174 11.83 16.88 33.61
C ASP A 174 10.33 17.27 33.49
N LYS A 175 9.68 16.94 32.36
CA LYS A 175 8.24 17.11 32.13
C LYS A 175 7.64 15.78 31.65
N PHE A 176 6.58 15.34 32.31
CA PHE A 176 5.98 14.02 32.09
C PHE A 176 4.79 14.05 31.12
N ASP A 177 4.88 13.12 30.16
CA ASP A 177 3.95 12.67 29.11
C ASP A 177 3.40 13.71 28.11
N GLY A 178 3.37 13.31 26.84
CA GLY A 178 2.85 14.07 25.70
C GLY A 178 1.34 14.27 25.68
N PHE A 179 0.63 14.03 26.79
CA PHE A 179 -0.83 14.12 26.89
C PHE A 179 -1.28 14.76 28.24
N TYR A 180 -0.80 15.98 28.48
CA TYR A 180 -1.25 17.06 29.39
C TYR A 180 -2.39 16.83 30.41
N LYS A 181 -2.16 16.13 31.52
CA LYS A 181 -3.04 16.23 32.71
C LYS A 181 -2.37 16.15 34.09
N TRP A 182 -1.16 15.64 34.26
CA TRP A 182 -0.49 15.54 35.58
C TRP A 182 0.95 16.09 35.56
N SER A 183 1.31 17.00 36.48
CA SER A 183 2.63 17.63 36.56
C SER A 183 3.21 17.58 37.96
N CYS A 184 4.53 17.53 37.99
CA CYS A 184 5.34 17.71 39.16
C CYS A 184 6.10 19.04 39.09
N LYS A 185 6.72 19.45 40.20
CA LYS A 185 7.62 20.61 40.20
C LYS A 185 8.83 20.34 39.29
N LYS A 186 9.42 21.41 38.75
CA LYS A 186 10.52 21.40 37.75
C LYS A 186 11.77 20.58 38.14
N ASN A 187 11.93 20.21 39.42
CA ASN A 187 13.06 19.42 39.96
C ASN A 187 12.58 18.16 40.70
N SER A 188 11.46 17.58 40.29
CA SER A 188 10.91 16.37 40.91
C SER A 188 11.79 15.15 40.67
N LYS A 189 11.85 14.23 41.64
CA LYS A 189 12.50 12.92 41.46
C LYS A 189 11.58 11.85 40.88
N ILE A 190 10.32 12.19 40.64
CA ILE A 190 9.38 11.35 39.92
C ILE A 190 9.83 11.33 38.46
N LYS A 191 9.78 10.18 37.79
CA LYS A 191 10.20 9.95 36.40
C LYS A 191 9.15 9.09 35.71
N TYR A 192 8.47 9.60 34.69
CA TYR A 192 7.49 8.83 33.92
C TYR A 192 8.15 8.06 32.77
N ASP A 193 7.78 6.80 32.64
CA ASP A 193 8.19 5.90 31.57
C ASP A 193 7.08 5.82 30.53
N ILE A 194 7.25 6.53 29.42
CA ILE A 194 6.25 6.65 28.36
C ILE A 194 5.91 5.30 27.69
N ARG A 195 6.76 4.28 27.84
CA ARG A 195 6.57 2.96 27.22
C ARG A 195 5.70 2.04 28.06
N THR A 196 5.77 2.16 29.38
CA THR A 196 5.00 1.33 30.31
C THR A 196 3.78 2.06 30.89
N GLY A 197 3.77 3.39 30.78
CA GLY A 197 2.79 4.25 31.43
C GLY A 197 2.99 4.35 32.94
N GLU A 198 4.18 4.00 33.44
CA GLU A 198 4.51 3.95 34.86
C GLU A 198 5.30 5.19 35.29
N TYR A 199 5.00 5.70 36.48
CA TYR A 199 5.77 6.70 37.18
C TYR A 199 6.73 6.02 38.15
N LYS A 200 8.03 6.28 38.03
CA LYS A 200 9.09 5.80 38.92
C LYS A 200 9.48 6.90 39.90
N TYR A 201 9.54 6.61 41.18
CA TYR A 201 9.96 7.55 42.21
C TYR A 201 11.10 6.97 43.03
N LYS A 202 12.18 7.74 43.22
CA LYS A 202 13.38 7.32 43.98
C LYS A 202 13.63 8.26 45.15
N ASN A 203 12.83 8.18 46.21
CA ASN A 203 13.09 8.89 47.45
C ASN A 203 12.33 8.30 48.67
N ILE A 204 13.07 7.71 49.61
CA ILE A 204 12.48 7.02 50.77
C ILE A 204 12.07 8.00 51.87
N THR A 205 12.67 9.20 51.94
CA THR A 205 12.56 10.08 53.12
C THR A 205 11.63 11.28 52.94
N LYS A 206 11.35 11.73 51.71
CA LYS A 206 10.45 12.87 51.42
C LYS A 206 9.26 12.44 50.57
N HIS A 207 8.12 13.07 50.77
CA HIS A 207 6.94 12.92 49.91
C HIS A 207 6.92 14.02 48.84
N GLU A 208 6.49 13.68 47.63
CA GLU A 208 6.30 14.62 46.54
C GLU A 208 4.84 14.61 46.05
N TYR A 209 4.44 15.69 45.40
CA TYR A 209 3.08 15.87 44.92
C TYR A 209 3.07 16.00 43.41
N ILE A 210 2.13 15.30 42.78
CA ILE A 210 1.78 15.42 41.38
C ILE A 210 0.42 16.12 41.32
N ASN A 211 0.43 17.31 40.76
CA ASN A 211 -0.78 18.10 40.56
C ASN A 211 -1.41 17.77 39.23
N TYR A 212 -2.70 17.98 39.10
CA TYR A 212 -3.34 17.95 37.80
C TYR A 212 -3.02 19.26 37.03
N ILE A 213 -2.44 19.19 35.82
CA ILE A 213 -1.76 20.27 35.07
C ILE A 213 -2.64 21.49 34.78
N ASN A 214 -3.94 21.29 34.60
CA ASN A 214 -4.82 22.38 34.21
C ASN A 214 -5.33 23.10 35.47
N ASN A 215 -4.55 24.06 35.99
CA ASN A 215 -4.94 24.93 37.11
C ASN A 215 -6.25 25.72 36.88
N GLU A 216 -6.81 25.69 35.67
CA GLU A 216 -8.13 26.25 35.31
C GLU A 216 -9.30 25.27 35.52
N PHE A 217 -9.05 23.96 35.66
CA PHE A 217 -10.10 22.96 35.91
C PHE A 217 -10.30 22.79 37.41
N SER A 218 -11.08 23.69 38.01
CA SER A 218 -11.64 23.42 39.32
C SER A 218 -12.95 22.62 39.20
N ILE A 219 -13.05 21.53 39.94
CA ILE A 219 -14.26 20.69 39.94
C ILE A 219 -15.30 21.37 40.81
N ASN A 220 -16.40 21.85 40.21
CA ASN A 220 -17.51 22.42 40.97
C ASN A 220 -18.31 21.28 41.62
N LEU A 221 -18.19 21.17 42.94
CA LEU A 221 -18.98 20.23 43.74
C LEU A 221 -20.17 20.99 44.32
N LYS A 222 -21.38 20.51 44.03
CA LYS A 222 -22.61 21.04 44.62
C LYS A 222 -22.70 20.63 46.10
N LYS A 223 -23.50 21.33 46.90
CA LYS A 223 -23.84 20.89 48.25
C LYS A 223 -24.43 19.49 48.20
N GLY A 224 -23.82 18.54 48.91
CA GLY A 224 -24.28 17.15 48.92
C GLY A 224 -23.22 16.15 49.37
N THR A 225 -23.58 14.88 49.31
CA THR A 225 -22.66 13.77 49.56
C THR A 225 -22.06 13.30 48.25
N HIS A 226 -20.73 13.19 48.23
CA HIS A 226 -19.93 12.80 47.09
C HIS A 226 -19.11 11.55 47.40
N THR A 227 -18.74 10.85 46.34
CA THR A 227 -17.94 9.62 46.39
C THR A 227 -16.71 9.76 45.51
N LEU A 228 -15.52 9.60 46.07
CA LEU A 228 -14.26 9.57 45.33
C LEU A 228 -13.66 8.16 45.37
N GLU A 229 -13.28 7.64 44.21
CA GLU A 229 -12.63 6.33 44.05
C GLU A 229 -11.31 6.50 43.31
N PHE A 230 -10.28 5.77 43.74
CA PHE A 230 -8.94 5.85 43.19
C PHE A 230 -8.37 4.46 42.96
N TYR A 231 -8.17 4.09 41.69
CA TYR A 231 -7.60 2.81 41.28
C TYR A 231 -6.22 3.04 40.66
N ALA A 232 -5.21 2.41 41.25
CA ALA A 232 -3.83 2.52 40.82
C ALA A 232 -3.04 1.26 41.16
N GLU A 233 -2.09 0.91 40.29
CA GLU A 233 -1.10 -0.12 40.56
C GLU A 233 0.13 0.56 41.15
N SER A 234 0.60 0.13 42.31
CA SER A 234 1.78 0.73 42.91
C SER A 234 2.43 -0.18 43.93
N ASN A 235 3.76 -0.12 44.00
CA ASN A 235 4.54 -0.69 45.10
C ASN A 235 5.11 0.38 46.04
N ILE A 236 4.59 1.61 46.00
CA ILE A 236 4.95 2.74 46.88
C ILE A 236 3.71 3.33 47.57
N ASP A 237 3.89 4.18 48.58
CA ASP A 237 2.76 4.85 49.28
C ASP A 237 2.18 5.94 48.37
N LEU A 238 0.98 5.66 47.84
CA LEU A 238 0.26 6.51 46.90
C LEU A 238 -1.11 6.93 47.47
N GLN A 239 -1.33 8.23 47.51
CA GLN A 239 -2.58 8.82 48.01
C GLN A 239 -3.10 9.86 47.02
N LEU A 240 -4.39 9.81 46.69
CA LEU A 240 -5.09 10.85 45.96
C LEU A 240 -5.78 11.77 46.97
N HIS A 241 -5.61 13.07 46.82
CA HIS A 241 -6.16 14.09 47.70
C HIS A 241 -7.09 15.01 46.91
N ILE A 242 -8.17 15.43 47.54
CA ILE A 242 -9.08 16.45 47.02
C ILE A 242 -9.19 17.61 48.03
N ILE A 243 -9.08 18.84 47.54
CA ILE A 243 -9.22 20.08 48.33
C ILE A 243 -10.32 20.91 47.72
N GLY A 244 -11.36 21.22 48.49
CA GLY A 244 -12.40 22.17 48.10
C GLY A 244 -12.17 23.54 48.73
N GLU A 245 -12.29 24.57 47.91
CA GLU A 245 -12.13 25.98 48.26
C GLU A 245 -13.43 26.76 47.96
N LYS A 246 -13.72 27.77 48.77
CA LYS A 246 -14.75 28.79 48.50
C LYS A 246 -14.18 30.16 48.85
N ASN A 247 -14.27 31.12 47.93
CA ASN A 247 -13.70 32.46 48.09
C ASN A 247 -12.21 32.48 48.48
N GLY A 248 -11.45 31.46 48.06
CA GLY A 248 -10.02 31.32 48.37
C GLY A 248 -9.71 30.63 49.70
N GLU A 249 -10.71 30.32 50.53
CA GLU A 249 -10.53 29.57 51.77
C GLU A 249 -10.85 28.08 51.58
N ARG A 250 -10.01 27.22 52.18
CA ARG A 250 -10.17 25.77 52.13
C ARG A 250 -11.27 25.33 53.09
N VAL A 251 -12.36 24.81 52.52
CA VAL A 251 -13.57 24.37 53.25
C VAL A 251 -13.79 22.86 53.18
N LEU A 252 -13.05 22.14 52.34
CA LEU A 252 -13.09 20.67 52.25
C LEU A 252 -11.69 20.10 52.06
N TYR A 253 -11.41 18.97 52.72
CA TYR A 253 -10.22 18.16 52.46
C TYR A 253 -10.49 16.69 52.70
N GLU A 254 -10.22 15.88 51.68
CA GLU A 254 -10.29 14.44 51.79
C GLU A 254 -9.14 13.78 51.04
N PHE A 255 -8.82 12.54 51.43
CA PHE A 255 -7.83 11.74 50.73
C PHE A 255 -8.16 10.26 50.74
N ILE A 256 -7.57 9.55 49.79
CA ILE A 256 -7.83 8.15 49.55
C ILE A 256 -6.55 7.45 49.10
N ARG A 257 -6.31 6.25 49.63
CA ARG A 257 -5.20 5.38 49.18
C ARG A 257 -5.57 4.66 47.89
N GLN A 258 -4.57 4.14 47.19
CA GLN A 258 -4.79 3.32 46.00
C GLN A 258 -5.77 2.17 46.26
N ASN A 259 -6.62 1.91 45.27
CA ASN A 259 -7.70 0.92 45.26
C ASN A 259 -8.69 1.10 46.43
N GLY A 260 -8.98 2.36 46.77
CA GLY A 260 -9.92 2.73 47.83
C GLY A 260 -11.16 3.45 47.30
N LYS A 261 -12.17 3.57 48.19
CA LYS A 261 -13.37 4.42 48.04
C LYS A 261 -13.55 5.29 49.29
N VAL A 262 -13.79 6.59 49.12
CA VAL A 262 -14.09 7.53 50.21
C VAL A 262 -15.37 8.30 49.90
N ILE A 263 -16.23 8.45 50.90
CA ILE A 263 -17.48 9.21 50.81
C ILE A 263 -17.32 10.44 51.71
N PHE A 264 -17.66 11.62 51.18
CA PHE A 264 -17.53 12.88 51.89
C PHE A 264 -18.69 13.82 51.57
N THR A 265 -18.94 14.80 52.42
CA THR A 265 -20.07 15.72 52.27
C THR A 265 -19.60 17.16 52.42
N ASN A 266 -20.18 18.07 51.65
CA ASN A 266 -19.97 19.51 51.75
C ASN A 266 -21.31 20.23 51.88
N ASP A 267 -21.38 21.18 52.81
CA ASP A 267 -22.61 21.90 53.17
C ASP A 267 -22.96 23.08 52.25
N ILE A 268 -22.10 23.35 51.28
CA ILE A 268 -22.16 24.48 50.34
C ILE A 268 -21.55 24.07 49.00
N ASP A 269 -21.90 24.75 47.91
CA ASP A 269 -21.21 24.61 46.63
C ASP A 269 -19.76 25.12 46.74
N ILE A 270 -18.80 24.33 46.26
CA ILE A 270 -17.36 24.56 46.39
C ILE A 270 -16.60 24.23 45.09
N SER A 271 -15.42 24.79 44.95
CA SER A 271 -14.50 24.59 43.82
C SER A 271 -13.35 23.69 44.28
N ALA A 272 -13.19 22.49 43.71
CA ALA A 272 -12.25 21.48 44.19
C ALA A 272 -11.06 21.20 43.24
N LYS A 273 -9.91 20.90 43.84
CA LYS A 273 -8.65 20.53 43.17
C LYS A 273 -8.20 19.15 43.63
N VAL A 274 -7.58 18.39 42.72
CA VAL A 274 -7.12 17.03 42.99
C VAL A 274 -5.60 16.93 42.75
N PHE A 275 -4.89 16.24 43.65
CA PHE A 275 -3.47 15.95 43.51
C PHE A 275 -3.10 14.60 44.10
N ILE A 276 -1.97 14.04 43.68
CA ILE A 276 -1.46 12.74 44.14
C ILE A 276 -0.21 12.97 44.98
N ARG A 277 -0.19 12.41 46.18
CA ARG A 277 0.98 12.35 47.05
C ARG A 277 1.70 11.01 46.85
N VAL A 278 3.00 11.08 46.66
CA VAL A 278 3.88 9.93 46.39
C VAL A 278 4.98 9.87 47.45
N LYS A 279 5.21 8.70 48.06
CA LYS A 279 6.33 8.46 48.99
C LYS A 279 6.87 7.04 48.85
N GLY A 280 8.19 6.88 48.68
CA GLY A 280 8.86 5.56 48.62
C GLY A 280 9.91 5.43 47.50
N ASP A 281 10.47 4.24 47.35
CA ASP A 281 11.33 3.87 46.21
C ASP A 281 10.64 2.75 45.41
N GLY A 282 10.21 3.05 44.19
CA GLY A 282 9.45 2.12 43.36
C GLY A 282 8.70 2.81 42.22
N TYR A 283 7.60 2.21 41.79
CA TYR A 283 6.78 2.66 40.67
C TYR A 283 5.28 2.67 40.99
N PHE A 284 4.53 3.41 40.19
CA PHE A 284 3.08 3.36 40.19
C PHE A 284 2.49 3.71 38.83
N LYS A 285 1.25 3.30 38.60
CA LYS A 285 0.45 3.57 37.41
C LYS A 285 -0.98 3.92 37.83
N ILE A 286 -1.47 5.04 37.32
CA ILE A 286 -2.81 5.54 37.63
C ILE A 286 -3.79 4.94 36.62
N ASN A 287 -4.66 4.03 37.07
CA ASN A 287 -5.59 3.33 36.20
C ASN A 287 -6.89 4.11 36.04
N ASN A 288 -7.52 4.51 37.16
CA ASN A 288 -8.82 5.19 37.12
C ASN A 288 -9.04 6.10 38.34
N ILE A 289 -9.72 7.23 38.15
CA ILE A 289 -10.18 8.14 39.23
C ILE A 289 -11.63 8.51 38.92
N LEU A 290 -12.54 8.21 39.86
CA LEU A 290 -13.98 8.46 39.74
C LEU A 290 -14.44 9.41 40.84
N LEU A 291 -15.30 10.36 40.48
CA LEU A 291 -16.02 11.22 41.43
C LEU A 291 -17.52 11.12 41.10
N ASP A 292 -18.34 10.64 42.03
CA ASP A 292 -19.78 10.37 41.82
C ASP A 292 -20.08 9.51 40.60
N ASN A 293 -19.29 8.46 40.40
CA ASN A 293 -19.29 7.60 39.20
C ASN A 293 -18.91 8.31 37.89
N ILE A 294 -18.50 9.58 37.93
CA ILE A 294 -17.96 10.32 36.79
C ILE A 294 -16.46 10.12 36.72
N THR A 295 -15.96 9.68 35.56
CA THR A 295 -14.53 9.42 35.36
C THR A 295 -13.72 10.70 35.15
N LEU A 296 -13.00 11.11 36.20
CA LEU A 296 -12.06 12.24 36.15
C LEU A 296 -10.81 11.87 35.33
N TRP A 297 -10.32 10.65 35.50
CA TRP A 297 -9.16 10.11 34.79
C TRP A 297 -9.32 8.63 34.53
N ASN A 298 -9.00 8.16 33.33
CA ASN A 298 -8.94 6.75 32.98
C ASN A 298 -7.78 6.55 32.00
N SER A 299 -6.95 5.55 32.25
CA SER A 299 -5.83 5.19 31.38
C SER A 299 -6.26 4.66 30.00
N ASN A 300 -7.50 4.19 29.85
CA ASN A 300 -8.07 3.64 28.60
C ASN A 300 -8.90 4.70 27.84
N LYS A 301 -8.31 5.86 27.53
CA LYS A 301 -9.02 6.97 26.85
C LYS A 301 -8.93 6.91 25.32
N ASP A 302 -9.39 5.82 24.71
CA ASP A 302 -9.50 5.74 23.24
C ASP A 302 -10.71 6.47 22.65
N ILE A 303 -11.72 6.85 23.44
CA ILE A 303 -12.90 7.57 22.92
C ILE A 303 -12.60 9.06 22.64
N LEU A 304 -11.62 9.68 23.29
CA LEU A 304 -11.19 11.05 22.95
C LEU A 304 -10.43 11.12 21.61
N ASN A 305 -9.99 9.98 21.06
CA ASN A 305 -9.41 9.92 19.71
C ASN A 305 -10.47 10.08 18.60
N ILE A 306 -11.75 9.77 18.87
CA ILE A 306 -12.86 10.07 17.95
C ILE A 306 -13.02 11.58 17.76
N ILE A 307 -12.72 12.38 18.79
CA ILE A 307 -12.77 13.85 18.75
C ILE A 307 -11.47 14.45 18.17
N ASN A 308 -10.31 13.78 18.35
CA ASN A 308 -9.03 14.31 17.89
C ASN A 308 -8.75 14.09 16.39
N TYR A 309 -9.50 13.25 15.68
CA TYR A 309 -9.46 13.19 14.22
C TYR A 309 -10.35 14.25 13.52
N SER A 310 -11.11 15.06 14.28
CA SER A 310 -12.00 16.08 13.71
C SER A 310 -11.81 17.50 14.28
N LYS A 311 -10.64 17.82 14.87
CA LYS A 311 -10.27 19.22 15.16
C LYS A 311 -9.93 19.99 13.87
N ASN A 312 -10.99 20.34 13.15
CA ASN A 312 -11.17 21.58 12.39
C ASN A 312 -12.58 21.56 11.81
N SER A 313 -13.58 21.84 12.65
CA SER A 313 -14.88 22.37 12.22
C SER A 313 -15.68 22.84 13.42
N ILE A 314 -15.68 24.15 13.64
CA ILE A 314 -16.75 24.84 14.37
C ILE A 314 -17.79 25.25 13.33
N LYS A 315 -19.08 24.96 13.57
CA LYS A 315 -20.22 25.89 13.44
C LYS A 315 -21.56 25.22 13.72
N ASN A 316 -21.89 25.17 15.00
CA ASN A 316 -23.11 25.66 15.65
C ASN A 316 -22.93 25.24 17.11
N GLU A 317 -23.24 26.14 18.03
CA GLU A 317 -23.07 25.91 19.48
C GLU A 317 -23.59 24.50 19.81
N ASN A 318 -22.65 23.63 20.21
CA ASN A 318 -22.84 22.30 20.79
C ASN A 318 -22.95 21.07 19.86
N ARG A 319 -22.61 21.14 18.55
CA ARG A 319 -22.55 19.94 17.67
C ARG A 319 -21.30 19.80 16.78
N VAL A 320 -20.80 18.57 16.57
CA VAL A 320 -19.60 18.23 15.78
C VAL A 320 -19.90 17.14 14.75
N VAL A 321 -19.45 17.27 13.49
CA VAL A 321 -19.59 16.21 12.46
C VAL A 321 -18.56 15.08 12.70
N ILE A 322 -18.98 13.82 12.63
CA ILE A 322 -18.10 12.64 12.81
C ILE A 322 -18.14 11.76 11.56
N ASP A 323 -16.98 11.61 10.89
CA ASP A 323 -16.68 10.75 9.72
C ASP A 323 -17.58 10.90 8.47
N ASN A 324 -18.89 11.04 8.65
CA ASN A 324 -19.92 11.20 7.65
C ASN A 324 -20.68 12.52 7.87
N PRO A 325 -20.96 13.32 6.83
CA PRO A 325 -21.63 14.62 6.96
C PRO A 325 -23.06 14.55 7.51
N ASN A 326 -23.68 13.36 7.51
CA ASN A 326 -25.01 13.12 8.06
C ASN A 326 -24.99 12.57 9.49
N ILE A 327 -23.82 12.44 10.13
CA ILE A 327 -23.71 12.06 11.54
C ILE A 327 -23.06 13.19 12.33
N TYR A 328 -23.72 13.54 13.43
CA TYR A 328 -23.31 14.62 14.33
C TYR A 328 -23.20 14.11 15.75
N TYR A 329 -22.31 14.68 16.52
CA TYR A 329 -22.18 14.49 17.95
C TYR A 329 -22.60 15.74 18.69
N SER A 330 -23.56 15.62 19.61
CA SER A 330 -23.97 16.69 20.51
C SER A 330 -23.07 16.68 21.73
N ILE A 331 -22.34 17.78 21.95
CA ILE A 331 -21.38 17.91 23.07
C ILE A 331 -22.12 17.98 24.40
N ASP A 332 -23.21 18.73 24.47
CA ASP A 332 -23.97 18.95 25.71
C ASP A 332 -24.75 17.71 26.14
N ASP A 333 -25.37 17.05 25.17
CA ASP A 333 -26.27 15.93 25.43
C ASP A 333 -25.53 14.59 25.45
N ASN A 334 -24.26 14.57 25.02
CA ASN A 334 -23.43 13.37 24.95
C ASN A 334 -24.10 12.25 24.10
N ILE A 335 -24.65 12.62 22.92
CA ILE A 335 -25.35 11.72 21.99
C ILE A 335 -24.87 11.90 20.55
N LEU A 336 -25.01 10.85 19.74
CA LEU A 336 -24.90 10.85 18.29
C LEU A 336 -26.27 11.08 17.64
N LEU A 337 -26.34 11.99 16.68
CA LEU A 337 -27.50 12.27 15.84
C LEU A 337 -27.21 11.76 14.43
N SER A 338 -28.03 10.85 13.93
CA SER A 338 -27.98 10.36 12.55
C SER A 338 -29.08 11.02 11.72
N LYS A 339 -28.72 11.54 10.54
CA LYS A 339 -29.64 12.02 9.50
C LYS A 339 -29.61 11.14 8.24
N LEU A 340 -29.18 9.89 8.35
CA LEU A 340 -29.09 8.95 7.23
C LEU A 340 -30.49 8.54 6.76
N LYS A 341 -30.74 8.63 5.44
CA LYS A 341 -32.05 8.33 4.82
C LYS A 341 -31.98 7.16 3.85
N GLY A 342 -33.07 6.39 3.77
CA GLY A 342 -33.21 5.31 2.80
C GLY A 342 -32.18 4.19 3.01
N LYS A 343 -31.35 3.91 1.99
CA LYS A 343 -30.31 2.85 2.07
C LYS A 343 -28.97 3.34 2.58
N GLN A 344 -28.88 4.60 3.04
CA GLN A 344 -27.66 5.17 3.57
C GLN A 344 -27.20 4.46 4.84
N PHE A 345 -25.88 4.34 4.97
CA PHE A 345 -25.23 3.83 6.17
C PHE A 345 -23.92 4.60 6.40
N ALA A 346 -23.39 4.51 7.62
CA ALA A 346 -22.05 4.97 7.93
C ALA A 346 -21.38 4.01 8.90
N TYR A 347 -20.05 3.94 8.84
CA TYR A 347 -19.23 3.25 9.82
C TYR A 347 -18.53 4.28 10.70
N ILE A 348 -18.55 4.07 12.00
CA ILE A 348 -17.80 4.86 12.98
C ILE A 348 -16.84 3.93 13.70
N LYS A 349 -15.54 4.25 13.70
CA LYS A 349 -14.54 3.51 14.47
C LYS A 349 -14.72 3.83 15.96
N LEU A 350 -14.86 2.79 16.80
CA LEU A 350 -15.06 2.93 18.25
C LEU A 350 -13.76 2.83 19.03
N GLU A 351 -13.04 1.73 18.86
CA GLU A 351 -11.86 1.41 19.68
C GLU A 351 -10.89 0.51 18.89
N GLU A 352 -9.63 0.57 19.28
CA GLU A 352 -8.58 -0.32 18.80
C GLU A 352 -8.01 -1.09 19.99
N LYS A 353 -8.20 -2.41 20.04
CA LYS A 353 -7.66 -3.26 21.11
C LYS A 353 -6.43 -3.99 20.60
N LEU A 354 -5.26 -3.67 21.16
CA LEU A 354 -4.03 -4.44 20.94
C LEU A 354 -4.17 -5.80 21.65
N ILE A 355 -3.94 -6.89 20.91
CA ILE A 355 -4.10 -8.26 21.42
C ILE A 355 -2.82 -9.03 21.10
N ASN A 356 -2.00 -9.32 22.10
CA ASN A 356 -0.85 -10.20 21.93
C ASN A 356 -1.23 -11.65 22.27
N CYS A 357 -1.84 -12.35 21.31
CA CYS A 357 -2.32 -13.72 21.53
C CYS A 357 -1.25 -14.77 21.20
N VAL A 358 -0.64 -15.37 22.23
CA VAL A 358 0.36 -16.46 22.10
C VAL A 358 -0.30 -17.85 22.06
N GLU A 359 -1.56 -17.94 22.46
CA GLU A 359 -2.40 -19.15 22.48
C GLU A 359 -3.78 -18.88 21.87
N GLU A 360 -4.54 -19.90 21.50
CA GLU A 360 -5.92 -19.69 21.03
C GLU A 360 -6.83 -19.29 22.21
N LYS A 361 -7.60 -18.21 22.05
CA LYS A 361 -8.53 -17.69 23.06
C LYS A 361 -9.85 -17.29 22.43
N CYS A 362 -10.89 -17.09 23.25
CA CYS A 362 -12.15 -16.51 22.81
C CYS A 362 -12.41 -15.20 23.56
N LEU A 363 -12.86 -14.17 22.84
CA LEU A 363 -13.18 -12.86 23.36
C LEU A 363 -14.67 -12.56 23.10
N TYR A 364 -15.45 -12.36 24.15
CA TYR A 364 -16.80 -11.80 24.04
C TYR A 364 -16.69 -10.28 24.02
N VAL A 365 -17.49 -9.65 23.17
CA VAL A 365 -17.54 -8.20 23.01
C VAL A 365 -18.99 -7.77 23.02
N ASN A 366 -19.37 -7.00 24.04
CA ASN A 366 -20.72 -6.49 24.21
C ASN A 366 -20.75 -5.00 23.85
N LEU A 367 -21.80 -4.56 23.15
CA LEU A 367 -22.03 -3.16 22.79
C LEU A 367 -23.23 -2.62 23.58
N ASN A 368 -22.98 -1.69 24.49
CA ASN A 368 -24.02 -1.04 25.29
C ASN A 368 -24.35 0.35 24.73
N TYR A 369 -25.62 0.58 24.37
CA TYR A 369 -26.12 1.88 23.90
C TYR A 369 -27.64 2.00 24.06
N LYS A 370 -28.18 3.21 23.87
CA LYS A 370 -29.61 3.51 23.76
C LYS A 370 -29.87 4.24 22.44
N SER A 371 -30.88 3.84 21.67
CA SER A 371 -31.24 4.50 20.41
C SER A 371 -32.73 4.73 20.25
N THR A 372 -33.10 5.59 19.29
CA THR A 372 -34.46 5.68 18.76
C THR A 372 -34.80 4.45 17.92
N LYS A 373 -36.09 4.07 17.84
CA LYS A 373 -36.56 2.87 17.11
C LYS A 373 -36.14 2.80 15.65
N ASP A 374 -35.95 3.95 15.00
CA ASP A 374 -35.65 4.05 13.57
C ASP A 374 -34.14 3.97 13.25
N ILE A 375 -33.28 3.89 14.28
CA ILE A 375 -31.83 3.64 14.09
C ILE A 375 -31.53 2.16 14.29
N LEU A 376 -30.90 1.57 13.27
CA LEU A 376 -30.27 0.27 13.34
C LEU A 376 -28.76 0.44 13.56
N VAL A 377 -28.23 -0.21 14.59
CA VAL A 377 -26.79 -0.30 14.87
C VAL A 377 -26.32 -1.73 14.57
N LYS A 378 -25.07 -1.91 14.18
CA LYS A 378 -24.42 -3.23 14.15
C LYS A 378 -22.96 -3.09 14.56
N LEU A 379 -22.46 -3.98 15.40
CA LEU A 379 -21.04 -4.03 15.74
C LEU A 379 -20.27 -4.87 14.73
N VAL A 380 -19.14 -4.35 14.26
CA VAL A 380 -18.25 -4.99 13.29
C VAL A 380 -16.83 -4.96 13.84
N ALA A 381 -16.14 -6.09 13.80
CA ALA A 381 -14.76 -6.19 14.25
C ALA A 381 -13.84 -6.56 13.07
N LYS A 382 -12.77 -5.80 12.90
CA LYS A 382 -11.69 -6.06 11.95
C LYS A 382 -10.48 -6.58 12.71
N ILE A 383 -10.22 -7.87 12.56
CA ILE A 383 -9.17 -8.63 13.24
C ILE A 383 -7.92 -8.60 12.36
N ILE A 384 -6.85 -7.98 12.82
CA ILE A 384 -5.61 -7.77 12.08
C ILE A 384 -4.52 -8.67 12.63
N ASN A 385 -3.85 -9.40 11.75
CA ASN A 385 -2.71 -10.27 12.06
C ASN A 385 -1.39 -9.50 11.95
N TYR A 386 -0.34 -10.00 12.62
CA TYR A 386 1.00 -9.36 12.60
C TYR A 386 1.65 -9.25 11.21
N ASP A 387 1.16 -9.97 10.20
CA ASP A 387 1.64 -9.87 8.81
C ASP A 387 0.89 -8.80 7.98
N GLY A 388 -0.08 -8.12 8.59
CA GLY A 388 -0.93 -7.10 7.97
C GLY A 388 -2.19 -7.65 7.30
N THR A 389 -2.38 -8.97 7.25
CA THR A 389 -3.64 -9.57 6.80
C THR A 389 -4.74 -9.35 7.83
N TYR A 390 -6.00 -9.28 7.40
CA TYR A 390 -7.11 -9.09 8.33
C TYR A 390 -8.38 -9.82 7.88
N LYS A 391 -9.26 -10.08 8.85
CA LYS A 391 -10.62 -10.62 8.65
C LYS A 391 -11.62 -9.67 9.28
N ILE A 392 -12.81 -9.58 8.69
CA ILE A 392 -13.93 -8.82 9.28
C ILE A 392 -15.04 -9.76 9.68
N VAL A 393 -15.57 -9.56 10.88
CA VAL A 393 -16.68 -10.32 11.45
C VAL A 393 -17.79 -9.36 11.91
N GLU A 394 -19.04 -9.76 11.71
CA GLU A 394 -20.20 -9.05 12.26
C GLU A 394 -20.54 -9.66 13.61
N LEU A 395 -20.75 -8.82 14.62
CA LEU A 395 -21.18 -9.21 15.95
C LEU A 395 -22.66 -8.82 16.06
N SER A 396 -23.55 -9.81 15.94
CA SER A 396 -25.00 -9.59 15.95
C SER A 396 -25.51 -9.20 17.34
N GLU A 397 -26.50 -8.29 17.39
CA GLU A 397 -27.11 -7.78 18.64
C GLU A 397 -27.89 -8.83 19.44
N VAL A 398 -28.37 -9.91 18.80
CA VAL A 398 -29.30 -10.88 19.42
C VAL A 398 -28.58 -12.11 19.98
N ASP A 399 -27.44 -12.49 19.40
CA ASP A 399 -26.60 -13.60 19.84
C ASP A 399 -25.14 -13.11 19.89
N LEU A 400 -24.66 -12.74 21.08
CA LEU A 400 -23.29 -12.28 21.31
C LEU A 400 -22.32 -13.46 21.18
N LYS A 401 -22.07 -13.89 19.93
CA LYS A 401 -21.08 -14.93 19.63
C LYS A 401 -19.67 -14.39 19.88
N PRO A 402 -18.78 -15.15 20.55
CA PRO A 402 -17.42 -14.72 20.79
C PRO A 402 -16.59 -14.65 19.51
N ILE A 403 -15.63 -13.74 19.49
CA ILE A 403 -14.55 -13.72 18.51
C ILE A 403 -13.52 -14.77 18.92
N LYS A 404 -13.29 -15.76 18.04
CA LYS A 404 -12.15 -16.67 18.21
C LYS A 404 -10.86 -15.97 17.82
N LEU A 405 -9.97 -15.83 18.79
CA LEU A 405 -8.64 -15.26 18.64
C LEU A 405 -7.66 -16.40 18.34
N TYR A 406 -7.14 -16.41 17.12
CA TYR A 406 -6.07 -17.31 16.72
C TYR A 406 -4.72 -16.79 17.23
N LYS A 407 -3.73 -17.68 17.25
CA LYS A 407 -2.34 -17.26 17.45
C LYS A 407 -1.98 -16.21 16.39
N TYR A 408 -1.20 -15.20 16.79
CA TYR A 408 -0.63 -14.19 15.87
C TYR A 408 -1.58 -13.06 15.39
N ILE A 409 -2.66 -12.79 16.13
CA ILE A 409 -3.40 -11.53 16.01
C ILE A 409 -2.56 -10.39 16.61
N GLU A 410 -2.53 -9.24 15.95
CA GLU A 410 -1.85 -8.02 16.39
C GLU A 410 -2.81 -7.09 17.13
N LYS A 411 -3.97 -6.81 16.50
CA LYS A 411 -4.98 -5.90 17.03
C LYS A 411 -6.36 -6.19 16.46
N ILE A 412 -7.39 -5.68 17.14
CA ILE A 412 -8.76 -5.66 16.64
C ILE A 412 -9.25 -4.22 16.62
N GLU A 413 -9.78 -3.79 15.47
CA GLU A 413 -10.46 -2.51 15.30
C GLU A 413 -11.97 -2.75 15.33
N TYR A 414 -12.68 -2.05 16.22
CA TYR A 414 -14.13 -2.14 16.34
C TYR A 414 -14.82 -0.95 15.68
N TYR A 415 -15.90 -1.24 14.96
CA TYR A 415 -16.70 -0.27 14.23
C TYR A 415 -18.17 -0.50 14.51
N ILE A 416 -18.95 0.58 14.58
CA ILE A 416 -20.41 0.49 14.50
C ILE A 416 -20.87 0.90 13.11
N LYS A 417 -21.75 0.10 12.52
CA LYS A 417 -22.52 0.47 11.35
C LYS A 417 -23.82 1.08 11.81
N ILE A 418 -24.08 2.33 11.42
CA ILE A 418 -25.32 3.04 11.71
C ILE A 418 -26.13 3.17 10.42
N SER A 419 -27.43 2.93 10.50
CA SER A 419 -28.39 3.22 9.43
C SER A 419 -29.72 3.71 10.01
N GLY A 420 -30.39 4.61 9.29
CA GLY A 420 -31.63 5.24 9.75
C GLY A 420 -31.42 6.60 10.43
N GLU A 421 -32.52 7.31 10.67
CA GLU A 421 -32.53 8.69 11.20
C GLU A 421 -32.94 8.67 12.69
N GLY A 422 -32.28 9.48 13.53
CA GLY A 422 -32.61 9.59 14.95
C GLY A 422 -31.42 9.85 15.88
N TYR A 423 -31.50 9.38 17.12
CA TYR A 423 -30.48 9.60 18.16
C TYR A 423 -29.96 8.29 18.75
N LEU A 424 -28.68 8.29 19.13
CA LEU A 424 -27.93 7.18 19.69
C LEU A 424 -27.05 7.69 20.84
N SER A 425 -27.15 7.12 22.05
CA SER A 425 -26.19 7.41 23.13
C SER A 425 -24.80 6.93 22.73
N ILE A 426 -23.74 7.49 23.31
CA ILE A 426 -22.38 7.02 23.06
C ILE A 426 -22.30 5.51 23.31
N PRO A 427 -21.92 4.71 22.30
CA PRO A 427 -21.80 3.27 22.46
C PRO A 427 -20.55 2.91 23.27
N ILE A 428 -20.70 1.96 24.19
CA ILE A 428 -19.64 1.49 25.09
C ILE A 428 -19.37 0.01 24.79
N LEU A 429 -18.09 -0.34 24.63
CA LEU A 429 -17.65 -1.73 24.47
C LEU A 429 -17.27 -2.33 25.82
N GLU A 430 -17.75 -3.54 26.08
CA GLU A 430 -17.35 -4.36 27.23
C GLU A 430 -16.74 -5.68 26.74
N PHE A 431 -15.73 -6.18 27.45
CA PHE A 431 -14.91 -7.32 27.02
C PHE A 431 -14.83 -8.39 28.10
N ASP A 432 -15.15 -9.64 27.74
CA ASP A 432 -14.97 -10.81 28.60
C ASP A 432 -14.06 -11.86 27.93
N GLU A 433 -13.01 -12.29 28.61
CA GLU A 433 -12.03 -13.27 28.12
C GLU A 433 -12.24 -14.64 28.78
N ILE A 434 -12.36 -15.70 27.97
CA ILE A 434 -12.46 -17.09 28.45
C ILE A 434 -11.33 -17.94 27.85
N SER A 435 -10.56 -18.61 28.72
CA SER A 435 -9.48 -19.52 28.31
C SER A 435 -10.04 -20.85 27.80
N TYR A 436 -9.65 -21.27 26.59
CA TYR A 436 -10.10 -22.52 25.95
C TYR A 436 -9.33 -23.73 26.51
N LYS A 437 -9.75 -24.26 27.66
CA LYS A 437 -9.16 -25.47 28.28
C LYS A 437 -9.95 -26.74 27.93
N PRO A 438 -9.30 -27.92 27.83
CA PRO A 438 -10.03 -29.17 27.62
C PRO A 438 -10.95 -29.41 28.82
N SER A 439 -12.21 -29.73 28.51
CA SER A 439 -13.22 -30.13 29.50
C SER A 439 -12.91 -31.49 30.12
N ASN A 440 -12.22 -32.36 29.37
CA ASN A 440 -11.75 -33.66 29.83
C ASN A 440 -10.46 -34.05 29.10
N LYS A 441 -9.60 -34.84 29.74
CA LYS A 441 -8.35 -35.34 29.18
C LYS A 441 -8.12 -36.77 29.62
N ILE A 442 -7.87 -37.65 28.67
CA ILE A 442 -7.74 -39.09 28.88
C ILE A 442 -6.43 -39.56 28.27
N ASP A 443 -5.59 -40.20 29.06
CA ASP A 443 -4.39 -40.89 28.60
C ASP A 443 -4.66 -42.40 28.59
N LEU A 444 -4.56 -43.03 27.42
CA LEU A 444 -4.94 -44.42 27.25
C LEU A 444 -3.81 -45.35 27.69
N GLU A 445 -4.17 -46.41 28.42
CA GLU A 445 -3.25 -47.46 28.85
C GLU A 445 -2.85 -48.35 27.65
N ILE A 446 -1.61 -48.22 27.17
CA ILE A 446 -1.17 -48.87 25.92
C ILE A 446 -0.56 -50.29 26.09
N ASN A 447 -0.81 -50.95 27.22
CA ASN A 447 -0.29 -52.29 27.50
C ASN A 447 -0.63 -53.30 26.40
N ASP A 448 0.28 -54.23 26.12
CA ASP A 448 0.16 -55.23 25.05
C ASP A 448 -1.11 -56.09 25.16
N ASN A 449 -1.57 -56.41 26.37
CA ASN A 449 -2.81 -57.15 26.63
C ASN A 449 -4.11 -56.41 26.20
N LYS A 450 -4.05 -55.09 25.97
CA LYS A 450 -5.16 -54.26 25.47
C LYS A 450 -5.29 -54.35 23.95
N TRP A 451 -4.27 -54.81 23.24
CA TRP A 451 -4.28 -54.87 21.78
C TRP A 451 -4.69 -56.25 21.29
N PHE A 452 -5.80 -56.30 20.56
CA PHE A 452 -6.23 -57.53 19.91
C PHE A 452 -5.45 -57.76 18.63
N ASN A 453 -4.62 -58.80 18.65
CA ASN A 453 -3.78 -59.21 17.54
C ASN A 453 -4.08 -60.66 17.16
N ASN A 454 -4.81 -60.86 16.06
CA ASN A 454 -5.11 -62.17 15.50
C ASN A 454 -3.97 -62.75 14.63
N TYR A 455 -2.86 -62.03 14.50
CA TYR A 455 -1.75 -62.33 13.60
C TYR A 455 -0.45 -62.56 14.40
N LYS A 456 -0.51 -63.35 15.48
CA LYS A 456 0.62 -63.55 16.42
C LYS A 456 1.91 -64.09 15.79
N LYS A 457 1.82 -64.75 14.62
CA LYS A 457 2.99 -65.24 13.85
C LYS A 457 3.67 -64.12 13.06
N GLU A 458 2.97 -63.05 12.71
CA GLU A 458 3.44 -61.94 11.88
C GLU A 458 3.69 -60.67 12.69
N ILE A 459 3.01 -60.51 13.83
CA ILE A 459 3.09 -59.35 14.72
C ILE A 459 3.34 -59.83 16.14
N GLY A 460 4.52 -59.54 16.68
CA GLY A 460 4.84 -59.68 18.09
C GLY A 460 4.67 -58.35 18.80
N LEU A 461 3.95 -58.33 19.93
CA LEU A 461 3.80 -57.14 20.78
C LEU A 461 4.41 -57.43 22.15
N LYS A 462 5.11 -56.45 22.71
CA LYS A 462 5.65 -56.51 24.08
C LYS A 462 5.61 -55.12 24.69
N TYR A 463 5.13 -55.04 25.92
CA TYR A 463 5.17 -53.79 26.68
C TYR A 463 6.44 -53.68 27.53
N ASP A 464 7.12 -52.52 27.42
CA ASP A 464 8.29 -52.15 28.22
C ASP A 464 8.35 -50.61 28.34
N LYS A 465 7.58 -50.05 29.29
CA LYS A 465 7.27 -48.61 29.47
C LYS A 465 6.51 -47.96 28.30
N THR A 466 6.70 -48.48 27.10
CA THR A 466 6.00 -48.16 25.86
C THR A 466 5.62 -49.47 25.17
N LEU A 467 4.70 -49.41 24.20
CA LEU A 467 4.30 -50.61 23.45
C LEU A 467 5.22 -50.78 22.26
N LYS A 468 6.05 -51.82 22.30
CA LYS A 468 6.95 -52.18 21.20
C LYS A 468 6.33 -53.30 20.38
N GLY A 469 6.39 -53.16 19.07
CA GLY A 469 5.94 -54.22 18.15
C GLY A 469 6.99 -54.57 17.11
N ASN A 470 7.18 -55.86 16.89
CA ASN A 470 8.00 -56.40 15.81
C ASN A 470 7.08 -57.00 14.76
N ILE A 471 7.16 -56.50 13.53
CA ILE A 471 6.24 -56.80 12.44
C ILE A 471 7.01 -57.42 11.27
N ASN A 472 6.49 -58.52 10.75
CA ASN A 472 6.96 -59.15 9.53
C ASN A 472 5.76 -59.57 8.67
N ILE A 473 5.22 -58.63 7.89
CA ILE A 473 4.05 -58.85 7.03
C ILE A 473 4.52 -59.01 5.59
N GLY A 474 4.03 -60.06 4.91
CA GLY A 474 4.33 -60.31 3.50
C GLY A 474 3.98 -59.15 2.57
N LYS A 475 4.73 -59.02 1.47
CA LYS A 475 4.61 -57.92 0.50
C LYS A 475 3.17 -57.76 -0.02
N GLY A 476 2.60 -56.55 0.09
CA GLY A 476 1.24 -56.22 -0.37
C GLY A 476 0.11 -56.55 0.62
N LEU A 477 0.41 -57.15 1.77
CA LEU A 477 -0.58 -57.43 2.81
C LEU A 477 -0.65 -56.29 3.83
N LYS A 478 -1.85 -56.06 4.36
CA LYS A 478 -2.11 -55.12 5.46
C LYS A 478 -2.70 -55.87 6.65
N ARG A 479 -2.25 -55.54 7.85
CA ARG A 479 -2.78 -56.08 9.10
C ARG A 479 -3.26 -54.97 10.00
N TYR A 480 -4.24 -55.29 10.82
CA TYR A 480 -4.78 -54.37 11.80
C TYR A 480 -4.74 -55.02 13.18
N ILE A 481 -4.37 -54.23 14.18
CA ILE A 481 -4.52 -54.57 15.60
C ILE A 481 -5.44 -53.53 16.23
N SER A 482 -6.49 -54.00 16.90
CA SER A 482 -7.51 -53.14 17.50
C SER A 482 -7.22 -52.91 18.98
N TYR A 483 -7.42 -51.69 19.45
CA TYR A 483 -7.27 -51.33 20.86
C TYR A 483 -8.57 -51.63 21.62
N VAL A 484 -8.46 -52.35 22.74
CA VAL A 484 -9.52 -52.80 23.68
C VAL A 484 -10.56 -53.76 23.08
N GLU A 485 -10.99 -53.54 21.84
CA GLU A 485 -11.88 -54.43 21.14
C GLU A 485 -11.21 -55.76 20.79
N ARG A 486 -11.92 -56.89 20.98
CA ARG A 486 -11.39 -58.25 20.84
C ARG A 486 -11.66 -58.87 19.46
N ASN A 487 -11.87 -58.04 18.45
CA ASN A 487 -12.02 -58.46 17.07
C ASN A 487 -11.50 -57.38 16.12
N ASN A 488 -11.15 -57.76 14.88
CA ASN A 488 -10.75 -56.83 13.81
C ASN A 488 -11.82 -56.69 12.72
N ASP A 489 -13.09 -57.00 13.05
CA ASP A 489 -14.24 -56.82 12.16
C ASP A 489 -14.84 -55.43 12.39
N TYR A 490 -14.39 -54.47 11.58
CA TYR A 490 -14.82 -53.08 11.66
C TYR A 490 -16.23 -52.84 11.14
N SER A 491 -16.94 -53.86 10.63
CA SER A 491 -18.36 -53.71 10.28
C SER A 491 -19.26 -53.74 11.52
N LYS A 492 -18.80 -54.37 12.61
CA LYS A 492 -19.54 -54.54 13.86
C LYS A 492 -19.31 -53.37 14.81
N VAL A 493 -20.35 -52.92 15.51
CA VAL A 493 -20.26 -51.91 16.57
C VAL A 493 -19.39 -52.40 17.72
N PRO A 494 -18.54 -51.55 18.35
CA PRO A 494 -17.77 -51.92 19.53
C PRO A 494 -18.61 -52.44 20.69
N LYS A 495 -18.21 -53.59 21.24
CA LYS A 495 -18.75 -54.08 22.53
C LYS A 495 -18.00 -53.45 23.70
N ASN A 496 -16.71 -53.18 23.51
CA ASN A 496 -15.86 -52.49 24.47
C ASN A 496 -15.39 -51.19 23.80
N HIS A 497 -15.94 -50.05 24.21
CA HIS A 497 -15.56 -48.75 23.66
C HIS A 497 -14.74 -47.95 24.69
N ILE A 498 -13.92 -47.04 24.18
CA ILE A 498 -12.90 -46.33 24.96
C ILE A 498 -13.54 -45.19 25.76
N ILE A 499 -14.40 -44.44 25.09
CA ILE A 499 -15.18 -43.30 25.62
C ILE A 499 -16.49 -43.20 24.84
N ASP A 500 -17.52 -42.67 25.50
CA ASP A 500 -18.70 -42.15 24.82
C ASP A 500 -18.32 -40.85 24.09
N ILE A 501 -18.79 -40.71 22.86
CA ILE A 501 -18.55 -39.52 22.04
C ILE A 501 -19.81 -38.67 21.96
N ASP A 502 -19.63 -37.38 22.23
CA ASP A 502 -20.64 -36.34 22.00
C ASP A 502 -20.34 -35.65 20.66
N ASP A 503 -21.23 -35.81 19.70
CA ASP A 503 -21.11 -35.19 18.37
C ASP A 503 -21.24 -33.66 18.40
N LYS A 504 -21.59 -33.08 19.55
CA LYS A 504 -21.58 -31.63 19.80
C LYS A 504 -20.24 -31.12 20.33
N LYS A 505 -19.23 -31.97 20.52
CA LYS A 505 -17.91 -31.60 21.05
C LYS A 505 -16.78 -31.81 20.04
N ILE A 506 -15.61 -31.27 20.36
CA ILE A 506 -14.38 -31.41 19.57
C ILE A 506 -13.41 -32.28 20.34
N TYR A 507 -12.79 -33.26 19.66
CA TYR A 507 -11.83 -34.17 20.26
C TYR A 507 -10.46 -34.00 19.62
N LYS A 508 -9.41 -33.92 20.43
CA LYS A 508 -8.01 -33.88 19.97
C LYS A 508 -7.31 -35.17 20.33
N PHE A 509 -6.85 -35.91 19.32
CA PHE A 509 -6.10 -37.16 19.48
C PHE A 509 -4.61 -36.91 19.23
N LYS A 510 -3.78 -37.20 20.24
CA LYS A 510 -2.32 -37.15 20.18
C LYS A 510 -1.78 -38.57 20.29
N ILE A 511 -1.23 -39.09 19.20
CA ILE A 511 -0.70 -40.45 19.14
C ILE A 511 0.78 -40.38 18.80
N SER A 512 1.63 -40.80 19.73
CA SER A 512 3.08 -40.73 19.57
C SER A 512 3.64 -42.12 19.21
N ILE A 513 4.06 -42.30 17.96
CA ILE A 513 4.60 -43.57 17.43
C ILE A 513 5.88 -43.27 16.66
N ASP A 514 6.95 -43.98 17.02
CA ASP A 514 8.17 -44.06 16.22
C ASP A 514 8.25 -45.44 15.56
N ASN A 515 8.73 -45.52 14.32
CA ASN A 515 8.88 -46.77 13.59
C ASN A 515 10.02 -46.69 12.58
N GLU A 516 10.53 -47.84 12.16
CA GLU A 516 11.53 -47.94 11.10
C GLU A 516 10.94 -47.60 9.73
N ASP A 517 11.77 -47.07 8.81
CA ASP A 517 11.34 -46.62 7.47
C ASP A 517 10.73 -47.74 6.60
N THR A 518 11.08 -49.00 6.88
CA THR A 518 10.57 -50.18 6.17
C THR A 518 9.18 -50.63 6.64
N LEU A 519 8.66 -50.04 7.71
CA LEU A 519 7.36 -50.34 8.31
C LEU A 519 6.42 -49.14 8.20
N ASP A 520 5.28 -49.29 7.51
CA ASP A 520 4.23 -48.29 7.52
C ASP A 520 3.17 -48.62 8.57
N ILE A 521 3.27 -47.97 9.73
CA ILE A 521 2.28 -48.06 10.81
C ILE A 521 1.48 -46.77 10.95
N ASN A 522 0.16 -46.88 10.85
CA ASN A 522 -0.77 -45.76 10.88
C ASN A 522 -1.92 -45.99 11.87
N PRO A 523 -2.16 -45.04 12.79
CA PRO A 523 -3.34 -45.07 13.64
C PRO A 523 -4.61 -44.75 12.84
N MET A 524 -5.64 -45.56 13.04
CA MET A 524 -6.95 -45.46 12.42
C MET A 524 -8.00 -45.25 13.51
N LEU A 525 -8.90 -44.29 13.29
CA LEU A 525 -10.04 -44.00 14.14
C LEU A 525 -11.32 -44.33 13.37
N ILE A 526 -12.19 -45.14 13.96
CA ILE A 526 -13.44 -45.57 13.35
C ILE A 526 -14.61 -45.11 14.21
N PHE A 527 -15.59 -44.45 13.60
CA PHE A 527 -16.81 -43.95 14.24
C PHE A 527 -17.99 -44.88 14.02
N TYR A 528 -18.84 -45.02 15.03
CA TYR A 528 -20.05 -45.84 14.99
C TYR A 528 -21.23 -45.09 15.61
N ASP A 529 -22.42 -45.31 15.06
CA ASP A 529 -23.69 -45.08 15.77
C ASP A 529 -24.04 -46.34 16.59
N ASN A 530 -25.27 -46.42 17.09
CA ASN A 530 -25.73 -47.57 17.88
C ASN A 530 -25.75 -48.90 17.10
N ASN A 531 -25.83 -48.87 15.78
CA ASN A 531 -26.14 -50.02 14.94
C ASN A 531 -25.06 -50.33 13.88
N LYS A 532 -24.33 -49.32 13.40
CA LYS A 532 -23.40 -49.46 12.28
C LYS A 532 -22.20 -48.52 12.37
N LYS A 533 -21.20 -48.87 11.58
CA LYS A 533 -20.04 -48.02 11.30
C LYS A 533 -20.46 -46.81 10.45
N ILE A 534 -19.98 -45.63 10.82
CA ILE A 534 -20.22 -44.36 10.12
C ILE A 534 -19.02 -44.04 9.21
N GLU A 535 -17.84 -43.79 9.80
CA GLU A 535 -16.68 -43.26 9.07
C GLU A 535 -15.36 -43.84 9.61
N VAL A 536 -14.31 -43.85 8.79
CA VAL A 536 -12.93 -44.15 9.19
C VAL A 536 -12.02 -42.99 8.84
N LEU A 537 -11.25 -42.52 9.82
CA LEU A 537 -10.20 -41.54 9.63
C LEU A 537 -8.83 -42.14 9.92
N GLN A 538 -7.84 -41.84 9.09
CA GLN A 538 -6.44 -42.12 9.38
C GLN A 538 -5.87 -40.91 10.15
N LEU A 539 -5.30 -41.14 11.33
CA LEU A 539 -4.72 -40.10 12.16
C LEU A 539 -3.23 -39.92 11.83
N ALA A 540 -2.74 -38.69 11.88
CA ALA A 540 -1.33 -38.38 11.76
C ALA A 540 -0.60 -38.74 13.07
N LYS A 541 0.44 -39.57 12.98
CA LYS A 541 1.35 -39.86 14.11
C LYS A 541 2.22 -38.65 14.46
N ASN A 542 2.60 -38.53 15.74
CA ASN A 542 3.45 -37.47 16.29
C ASN A 542 2.91 -36.04 16.04
N LYS A 543 1.59 -35.90 15.85
CA LYS A 543 0.88 -34.63 15.68
C LYS A 543 -0.44 -34.65 16.44
N GLU A 544 -0.98 -33.46 16.70
CA GLU A 544 -2.33 -33.30 17.25
C GLU A 544 -3.36 -33.41 16.13
N ASN A 545 -4.32 -34.32 16.29
CA ASN A 545 -5.41 -34.54 15.33
C ASN A 545 -6.72 -34.01 15.94
N GLN A 546 -7.19 -32.85 15.46
CA GLN A 546 -8.45 -32.28 15.89
C GLN A 546 -9.60 -32.82 15.03
N ILE A 547 -10.58 -33.43 15.68
CA ILE A 547 -11.68 -34.15 15.07
C ILE A 547 -13.01 -33.59 15.59
N ILE A 548 -13.92 -33.29 14.68
CA ILE A 548 -15.34 -33.12 14.98
C ILE A 548 -16.00 -34.46 14.62
N PRO A 549 -16.61 -35.17 15.58
CA PRO A 549 -17.26 -36.43 15.29
C PRO A 549 -18.40 -36.25 14.26
N PRO A 550 -18.63 -37.23 13.36
CA PRO A 550 -19.82 -37.23 12.52
C PRO A 550 -21.11 -37.19 13.34
N ILE A 551 -22.16 -36.59 12.78
CA ILE A 551 -23.48 -36.50 13.43
C ILE A 551 -23.98 -37.91 13.82
N ASN A 552 -24.54 -38.03 15.02
CA ASN A 552 -25.02 -39.26 15.66
C ASN A 552 -23.93 -40.29 16.04
N THR A 553 -22.66 -39.91 16.04
CA THR A 553 -21.60 -40.76 16.57
C THR A 553 -21.84 -41.03 18.06
N LYS A 554 -21.75 -42.30 18.47
CA LYS A 554 -21.80 -42.71 19.87
C LYS A 554 -20.53 -43.37 20.34
N TYR A 555 -19.91 -44.17 19.48
CA TYR A 555 -18.73 -44.95 19.84
C TYR A 555 -17.58 -44.76 18.85
N ILE A 556 -16.36 -44.93 19.36
CA ILE A 556 -15.15 -44.98 18.56
C ILE A 556 -14.36 -46.26 18.79
N ARG A 557 -13.62 -46.68 17.76
CA ARG A 557 -12.55 -47.66 17.86
C ARG A 557 -11.24 -47.07 17.36
N ILE A 558 -10.15 -47.37 18.06
CA ILE A 558 -8.78 -47.08 17.63
C ILE A 558 -8.13 -48.38 17.17
N ALA A 559 -7.44 -48.36 16.03
CA ALA A 559 -6.66 -49.48 15.52
C ALA A 559 -5.33 -49.00 14.95
N LEU A 560 -4.31 -49.85 14.95
CA LEU A 560 -3.08 -49.62 14.21
C LEU A 560 -3.09 -50.48 12.95
N ARG A 561 -2.97 -49.84 11.79
CA ARG A 561 -2.78 -50.50 10.49
C ARG A 561 -1.29 -50.60 10.21
N ALA A 562 -0.79 -51.81 9.99
CA ALA A 562 0.61 -52.08 9.68
C ALA A 562 0.77 -52.71 8.29
N ILE A 563 1.78 -52.25 7.54
CA ILE A 563 2.19 -52.76 6.22
C ILE A 563 3.72 -52.80 6.19
N GLY A 564 4.31 -53.92 5.75
CA GLY A 564 5.75 -54.09 5.64
C GLY A 564 6.38 -54.82 6.83
N TYR A 565 7.65 -54.55 7.09
CA TYR A 565 8.42 -55.24 8.13
C TYR A 565 9.31 -54.25 8.89
N GLY A 566 9.54 -54.53 10.17
CA GLY A 566 10.36 -53.70 11.05
C GLY A 566 9.74 -53.54 12.43
N CYS A 567 10.34 -52.66 13.23
CA CYS A 567 9.89 -52.38 14.59
C CYS A 567 9.16 -51.04 14.71
N PHE A 568 8.21 -50.96 15.65
CA PHE A 568 7.60 -49.71 16.10
C PHE A 568 7.59 -49.60 17.62
N ASP A 569 7.52 -48.36 18.10
CA ASP A 569 7.44 -47.96 19.50
C ASP A 569 6.30 -46.94 19.67
N LEU A 570 5.16 -47.39 20.19
CA LEU A 570 4.02 -46.54 20.56
C LEU A 570 4.23 -46.05 22.00
N LYS A 571 4.38 -44.74 22.15
CA LYS A 571 4.71 -44.09 23.43
C LYS A 571 3.48 -43.70 24.24
N ASN A 572 2.47 -43.09 23.62
CA ASN A 572 1.21 -42.71 24.28
C ASN A 572 0.07 -42.45 23.28
N ILE A 573 -1.16 -42.48 23.80
CA ILE A 573 -2.36 -42.03 23.10
C ILE A 573 -3.17 -41.16 24.06
N ILE A 574 -3.21 -39.86 23.79
CA ILE A 574 -3.94 -38.88 24.60
C ILE A 574 -5.15 -38.37 23.81
N ILE A 575 -6.31 -38.32 24.47
CA ILE A 575 -7.54 -37.76 23.96
C ILE A 575 -7.94 -36.55 24.83
N GLU A 576 -8.12 -35.39 24.22
CA GLU A 576 -8.60 -34.16 24.90
C GLU A 576 -9.95 -33.74 24.32
N GLU A 577 -10.92 -33.46 25.18
CA GLU A 577 -12.31 -33.13 24.82
C GLU A 577 -12.61 -31.65 25.07
N TYR A 578 -13.23 -30.98 24.11
CA TYR A 578 -13.54 -29.54 24.17
C TYR A 578 -15.00 -29.27 23.84
N ASN A 579 -15.61 -28.32 24.57
CA ASN A 579 -16.92 -27.79 24.22
C ASN A 579 -16.83 -27.04 22.87
N ARG A 580 -17.83 -27.25 22.03
CA ARG A 580 -17.97 -26.49 20.78
C ARG A 580 -18.53 -25.11 21.12
N ILE A 581 -17.78 -24.08 20.76
CA ILE A 581 -18.20 -22.68 20.86
C ILE A 581 -18.58 -22.23 19.46
N GLU A 582 -19.81 -21.75 19.27
CA GLU A 582 -20.18 -21.07 18.03
C GLU A 582 -19.49 -19.71 17.98
N VAL A 583 -18.78 -19.43 16.90
CA VAL A 583 -17.97 -18.22 16.75
C VAL A 583 -18.65 -17.25 15.80
N ALA A 584 -18.36 -15.94 15.95
CA ALA A 584 -18.90 -14.92 15.06
C ALA A 584 -18.61 -15.21 13.57
N ASP A 585 -19.63 -15.03 12.74
CA ASP A 585 -19.62 -15.35 11.32
C ASP A 585 -18.97 -14.22 10.48
N ILE A 586 -18.64 -14.53 9.22
CA ILE A 586 -18.16 -13.54 8.25
C ILE A 586 -19.31 -12.56 7.95
N VAL A 587 -18.99 -11.26 7.86
CA VAL A 587 -19.99 -10.23 7.52
C VAL A 587 -20.68 -10.55 6.20
N ASN A 588 -22.02 -10.57 6.21
CA ASN A 588 -22.82 -10.60 4.99
C ASN A 588 -23.04 -9.17 4.48
N TRP A 589 -22.21 -8.77 3.52
CA TRP A 589 -22.23 -7.43 2.94
C TRP A 589 -23.49 -7.19 2.10
N LYS A 590 -24.21 -6.10 2.38
CA LYS A 590 -25.43 -5.74 1.64
C LYS A 590 -25.14 -4.86 0.42
N TYR A 591 -24.06 -4.08 0.46
CA TYR A 591 -23.67 -3.15 -0.60
C TYR A 591 -22.16 -3.19 -0.88
N THR A 592 -21.77 -2.99 -2.15
CA THR A 592 -20.35 -2.94 -2.57
C THR A 592 -19.58 -1.79 -1.90
N SER A 593 -20.25 -0.68 -1.57
CA SER A 593 -19.65 0.42 -0.83
C SER A 593 -19.18 0.00 0.57
N GLU A 594 -19.82 -0.99 1.20
CA GLU A 594 -19.37 -1.52 2.49
C GLU A 594 -18.07 -2.32 2.35
N LEU A 595 -17.96 -3.12 1.29
CA LEU A 595 -16.72 -3.84 0.97
C LEU A 595 -15.57 -2.85 0.70
N ASN A 596 -15.85 -1.78 -0.05
CA ASN A 596 -14.85 -0.77 -0.40
C ASN A 596 -14.35 -0.01 0.83
N TYR A 597 -15.23 0.34 1.78
CA TYR A 597 -14.87 1.00 3.03
C TYR A 597 -13.76 0.25 3.78
N PHE A 598 -13.81 -1.08 3.73
CA PHE A 598 -12.81 -1.93 4.34
C PHE A 598 -11.70 -2.40 3.40
N ASN A 599 -11.61 -1.91 2.16
CA ASN A 599 -10.68 -2.38 1.13
C ASN A 599 -10.81 -3.88 0.79
N LEU A 600 -12.02 -4.43 0.93
CA LEU A 600 -12.37 -5.81 0.58
C LEU A 600 -13.10 -5.93 -0.76
N GLY A 601 -13.45 -4.81 -1.39
CA GLY A 601 -14.09 -4.80 -2.70
C GLY A 601 -13.19 -5.40 -3.77
N GLU A 602 -13.77 -6.16 -4.71
CA GLU A 602 -13.03 -6.57 -5.90
C GLU A 602 -12.55 -5.34 -6.67
N LYS A 603 -11.24 -5.24 -6.85
CA LYS A 603 -10.66 -4.19 -7.69
C LYS A 603 -11.09 -4.41 -9.14
N LYS A 604 -11.92 -3.51 -9.65
CA LYS A 604 -12.30 -3.44 -11.07
C LYS A 604 -11.17 -2.82 -11.87
N TYR A 605 -11.04 -3.18 -13.15
CA TYR A 605 -10.22 -2.38 -14.05
C TYR A 605 -10.87 -1.02 -14.28
N ILE A 606 -10.08 0.03 -14.49
CA ILE A 606 -10.59 1.40 -14.71
C ILE A 606 -11.67 1.43 -15.81
N ASN A 607 -11.45 0.71 -16.91
CA ASN A 607 -12.40 0.62 -18.02
C ASN A 607 -13.72 -0.12 -17.74
N ASP A 608 -13.81 -0.83 -16.62
CA ASP A 608 -15.04 -1.51 -16.20
C ASP A 608 -15.91 -0.66 -15.27
N PHE A 609 -15.42 0.50 -14.81
CA PHE A 609 -16.23 1.43 -14.02
C PHE A 609 -17.37 2.01 -14.87
N LYS A 610 -18.55 2.07 -14.26
CA LYS A 610 -19.74 2.71 -14.84
C LYS A 610 -19.90 4.11 -14.26
N MET A 611 -19.77 5.13 -15.10
CA MET A 611 -19.89 6.53 -14.67
C MET A 611 -21.14 7.15 -15.28
N ALA A 612 -22.12 7.52 -14.45
CA ALA A 612 -23.24 8.36 -14.89
C ALA A 612 -22.74 9.79 -15.08
N VAL A 613 -22.99 10.38 -16.25
CA VAL A 613 -22.36 11.65 -16.63
C VAL A 613 -23.32 12.73 -17.10
N ILE A 614 -22.98 13.98 -16.75
CA ILE A 614 -23.46 15.19 -17.43
C ILE A 614 -22.20 15.96 -17.86
N MET A 615 -21.89 15.89 -19.16
CA MET A 615 -20.66 16.42 -19.74
C MET A 615 -20.92 17.12 -21.08
N ASP A 616 -20.08 18.08 -21.44
CA ASP A 616 -19.97 18.58 -22.80
C ASP A 616 -19.34 17.53 -23.72
N GLU A 617 -19.37 17.82 -25.02
CA GLU A 617 -18.91 16.89 -26.05
C GLU A 617 -17.40 16.64 -25.97
N PHE A 618 -16.60 17.64 -25.56
CA PHE A 618 -15.14 17.52 -25.47
C PHE A 618 -14.71 16.65 -24.30
N THR A 619 -15.35 16.83 -23.14
CA THR A 619 -15.07 16.00 -21.96
C THR A 619 -15.59 14.58 -22.18
N THR A 620 -16.78 14.42 -22.74
CA THR A 620 -17.34 13.11 -23.11
C THR A 620 -16.38 12.34 -24.02
N ALA A 621 -15.91 13.00 -25.07
CA ALA A 621 -14.96 12.45 -26.03
C ALA A 621 -13.63 12.00 -25.38
N CYS A 622 -13.28 12.52 -24.21
CA CYS A 622 -12.05 12.16 -23.54
C CYS A 622 -12.19 10.99 -22.56
N TYR A 623 -13.35 10.83 -21.92
CA TYR A 623 -13.60 9.76 -20.95
C TYR A 623 -14.27 8.51 -21.55
N GLU A 624 -14.83 8.58 -22.77
CA GLU A 624 -15.56 7.45 -23.38
C GLU A 624 -14.68 6.21 -23.65
N ASP A 625 -13.38 6.40 -23.83
CA ASP A 625 -12.39 5.33 -23.97
C ASP A 625 -11.83 4.84 -22.63
N GLU A 626 -12.07 5.59 -21.55
CA GLU A 626 -11.46 5.34 -20.23
C GLU A 626 -12.36 4.47 -19.34
N CYS A 627 -13.68 4.63 -19.46
CA CYS A 627 -14.67 3.89 -18.68
C CYS A 627 -16.03 3.88 -19.37
N ARG A 628 -16.99 3.14 -18.81
CA ARG A 628 -18.33 3.00 -19.39
C ARG A 628 -19.19 4.20 -18.99
N LEU A 629 -19.46 5.09 -19.93
CA LEU A 629 -20.28 6.28 -19.69
C LEU A 629 -21.78 5.97 -19.81
N ILE A 630 -22.55 6.41 -18.83
CA ILE A 630 -24.02 6.39 -18.84
C ILE A 630 -24.49 7.85 -18.96
N LYS A 631 -24.84 8.26 -20.17
CA LYS A 631 -25.30 9.63 -20.45
C LYS A 631 -26.77 9.75 -20.04
N VAL A 632 -27.06 10.61 -19.08
CA VAL A 632 -28.43 10.83 -18.59
C VAL A 632 -29.04 12.13 -19.11
N SER A 633 -30.36 12.19 -19.20
CA SER A 633 -31.15 13.39 -19.49
C SER A 633 -32.02 13.76 -18.28
N PRO A 634 -32.50 15.01 -18.20
CA PRO A 634 -33.46 15.41 -17.16
C PRO A 634 -34.72 14.52 -17.11
N ASN A 635 -35.11 13.94 -18.24
CA ASN A 635 -36.37 13.19 -18.36
C ASN A 635 -36.23 11.67 -18.18
N ASN A 636 -35.02 11.12 -18.32
CA ASN A 636 -34.80 9.65 -18.30
C ASN A 636 -33.85 9.15 -17.21
N TRP A 637 -33.17 10.04 -16.47
CA TRP A 637 -32.09 9.65 -15.57
C TRP A 637 -32.51 8.56 -14.59
N LYS A 638 -33.73 8.63 -14.04
CA LYS A 638 -34.20 7.67 -13.03
C LYS A 638 -34.34 6.26 -13.60
N ALA A 639 -34.98 6.12 -14.77
CA ALA A 639 -35.13 4.82 -15.43
C ALA A 639 -33.76 4.25 -15.83
N GLU A 640 -32.91 5.11 -16.40
CA GLU A 640 -31.56 4.74 -16.83
C GLU A 640 -30.71 4.22 -15.66
N LEU A 641 -30.68 4.92 -14.53
CA LEU A 641 -29.87 4.51 -13.37
C LEU A 641 -30.43 3.31 -12.60
N ILE A 642 -31.73 3.02 -12.74
CA ILE A 642 -32.33 1.79 -12.21
C ILE A 642 -31.88 0.59 -13.04
N GLN A 643 -31.90 0.71 -14.37
CA GLN A 643 -31.47 -0.36 -15.29
C GLN A 643 -29.94 -0.53 -15.28
N ASN A 644 -29.22 0.58 -15.32
CA ASN A 644 -27.77 0.66 -15.41
C ASN A 644 -27.20 1.33 -14.15
N LYS A 645 -27.16 0.60 -13.03
CA LYS A 645 -26.63 1.15 -11.77
C LYS A 645 -25.18 1.63 -11.95
N PRO A 646 -24.88 2.92 -11.73
CA PRO A 646 -23.53 3.45 -11.88
C PRO A 646 -22.70 3.19 -10.61
N ASP A 647 -21.38 3.21 -10.77
CA ASP A 647 -20.42 3.23 -9.68
C ASP A 647 -20.21 4.67 -9.15
N ILE A 648 -20.33 5.67 -10.02
CA ILE A 648 -20.09 7.09 -9.73
C ILE A 648 -21.08 7.96 -10.52
N LEU A 649 -21.57 9.05 -9.92
CA LEU A 649 -22.17 10.17 -10.66
C LEU A 649 -21.11 11.26 -10.84
N PHE A 650 -20.83 11.65 -12.07
CA PHE A 650 -19.89 12.72 -12.40
C PHE A 650 -20.57 13.82 -13.22
N VAL A 651 -20.62 15.03 -12.68
CA VAL A 651 -21.25 16.20 -13.32
C VAL A 651 -20.20 17.27 -13.48
N GLU A 652 -19.92 17.71 -14.71
CA GLU A 652 -19.06 18.88 -14.91
C GLU A 652 -19.88 20.18 -14.88
N SER A 653 -19.21 21.34 -14.82
CA SER A 653 -19.83 22.66 -15.03
C SER A 653 -20.26 22.91 -16.49
N ALA A 654 -21.14 22.05 -17.00
CA ALA A 654 -21.60 22.07 -18.38
C ALA A 654 -22.65 23.17 -18.64
N TRP A 655 -22.41 23.99 -19.67
CA TRP A 655 -23.41 24.96 -20.14
C TRP A 655 -24.57 24.32 -20.90
N LYS A 656 -24.29 23.24 -21.65
CA LYS A 656 -25.25 22.52 -22.49
C LYS A 656 -25.49 21.09 -22.02
N GLY A 657 -24.43 20.33 -21.72
CA GLY A 657 -24.46 18.96 -21.18
C GLY A 657 -25.22 17.92 -22.03
N ASN A 658 -24.58 16.80 -22.36
CA ASN A 658 -25.15 15.66 -23.08
C ASN A 658 -25.98 16.06 -24.32
N GLY A 659 -25.34 16.74 -25.27
CA GLY A 659 -26.01 17.18 -26.51
C GLY A 659 -26.98 18.36 -26.34
N GLY A 660 -26.92 19.09 -25.21
CA GLY A 660 -27.75 20.28 -24.97
C GLY A 660 -28.97 20.04 -24.10
N GLN A 661 -29.22 18.80 -23.67
CA GLN A 661 -30.39 18.46 -22.85
C GLN A 661 -30.35 19.06 -21.44
N TRP A 662 -29.17 19.45 -20.96
CA TRP A 662 -28.97 20.08 -19.66
C TRP A 662 -28.75 21.60 -19.76
N PHE A 663 -29.12 22.22 -20.88
CA PHE A 663 -28.98 23.65 -21.07
C PHE A 663 -29.69 24.43 -19.96
N LYS A 664 -28.95 25.31 -19.27
CA LYS A 664 -29.39 26.06 -18.09
C LYS A 664 -29.90 25.22 -16.90
N LYS A 665 -29.53 23.94 -16.81
CA LYS A 665 -29.93 23.05 -15.70
C LYS A 665 -28.81 22.68 -14.72
N VAL A 666 -27.54 22.96 -15.08
CA VAL A 666 -26.38 22.69 -14.21
C VAL A 666 -25.95 23.92 -13.43
N GLY A 667 -25.63 25.02 -14.12
CA GLY A 667 -25.31 26.29 -13.45
C GLY A 667 -26.50 26.80 -12.61
N ASP A 668 -26.24 27.70 -11.67
CA ASP A 668 -27.30 28.30 -10.87
C ASP A 668 -28.15 29.25 -11.73
N TYR A 669 -29.38 28.80 -12.01
CA TYR A 669 -30.43 29.56 -12.71
C TYR A 669 -31.74 29.57 -11.91
N GLY A 670 -31.66 29.30 -10.60
CA GLY A 670 -32.82 29.15 -9.71
C GLY A 670 -33.30 27.70 -9.55
N LYS A 671 -33.92 27.43 -8.39
CA LYS A 671 -34.30 26.07 -7.93
C LYS A 671 -35.10 25.26 -8.95
N GLU A 672 -36.05 25.88 -9.65
CA GLU A 672 -36.89 25.20 -10.64
C GLU A 672 -36.08 24.68 -11.83
N ASN A 673 -35.12 25.46 -12.34
CA ASN A 673 -34.30 25.06 -13.48
C ASN A 673 -33.35 23.91 -13.12
N ASN A 674 -32.88 23.86 -11.88
CA ASN A 674 -31.94 22.86 -11.40
C ASN A 674 -32.63 21.62 -10.79
N LYS A 675 -33.97 21.59 -10.69
CA LYS A 675 -34.74 20.58 -9.94
C LYS A 675 -34.34 19.14 -10.29
N GLU A 676 -34.24 18.80 -11.58
CA GLU A 676 -33.91 17.43 -12.00
C GLU A 676 -32.48 17.03 -11.61
N LEU A 677 -31.55 17.99 -11.55
CA LEU A 677 -30.19 17.74 -11.06
C LEU A 677 -30.20 17.44 -9.56
N TYR A 678 -30.95 18.21 -8.77
CA TYR A 678 -31.11 17.96 -7.34
C TYR A 678 -31.72 16.58 -7.07
N GLU A 679 -32.76 16.19 -7.82
CA GLU A 679 -33.39 14.87 -7.68
C GLU A 679 -32.43 13.73 -8.05
N LEU A 680 -31.67 13.88 -9.14
CA LEU A 680 -30.65 12.92 -9.58
C LEU A 680 -29.57 12.73 -8.49
N VAL A 681 -28.98 13.82 -8.00
CA VAL A 681 -27.94 13.78 -6.96
C VAL A 681 -28.48 13.13 -5.69
N ASN A 682 -29.68 13.52 -5.25
CA ASN A 682 -30.32 12.94 -4.07
C ASN A 682 -30.57 11.44 -4.25
N TRP A 683 -31.00 10.98 -5.42
CA TRP A 683 -31.20 9.56 -5.67
C TRP A 683 -29.89 8.76 -5.58
N CYS A 684 -28.79 9.29 -6.13
CA CYS A 684 -27.47 8.67 -6.02
C CYS A 684 -27.03 8.55 -4.55
N LYS A 685 -27.19 9.62 -3.76
CA LYS A 685 -26.89 9.62 -2.32
C LYS A 685 -27.73 8.62 -1.54
N HIS A 686 -29.02 8.49 -1.84
CA HIS A 686 -29.89 7.48 -1.21
C HIS A 686 -29.49 6.04 -1.54
N ASN A 687 -28.71 5.83 -2.60
CA ASN A 687 -28.24 4.51 -3.06
C ASN A 687 -26.74 4.26 -2.80
N ASN A 688 -26.08 5.11 -2.00
CA ASN A 688 -24.65 5.07 -1.70
C ASN A 688 -23.76 5.12 -2.96
N ILE A 689 -24.17 5.89 -3.96
CA ILE A 689 -23.35 6.18 -5.14
C ILE A 689 -22.67 7.53 -4.89
N PRO A 690 -21.33 7.60 -4.91
CA PRO A 690 -20.63 8.86 -4.68
C PRO A 690 -20.93 9.85 -5.81
N THR A 691 -21.16 11.10 -5.42
CA THR A 691 -21.49 12.18 -6.34
C THR A 691 -20.32 13.17 -6.47
N VAL A 692 -19.89 13.41 -7.70
CA VAL A 692 -18.75 14.24 -8.06
C VAL A 692 -19.20 15.42 -8.90
N PHE A 693 -18.80 16.63 -8.52
CA PHE A 693 -18.90 17.84 -9.35
C PHE A 693 -17.52 18.29 -9.79
N TRP A 694 -17.29 18.51 -11.10
CA TRP A 694 -16.04 19.06 -11.61
C TRP A 694 -16.26 20.41 -12.29
N ASN A 695 -15.79 21.50 -11.66
CA ASN A 695 -15.85 22.81 -12.28
C ASN A 695 -14.60 23.08 -13.13
N LYS A 696 -14.78 22.99 -14.46
CA LYS A 696 -13.74 23.24 -15.47
C LYS A 696 -13.64 24.70 -15.94
N GLU A 697 -14.53 25.54 -15.45
CA GLU A 697 -14.68 26.95 -15.84
C GLU A 697 -14.11 27.90 -14.76
N ASP A 698 -13.53 27.34 -13.70
CA ASP A 698 -12.90 28.10 -12.62
C ASP A 698 -11.56 28.68 -13.04
N PRO A 699 -11.19 29.86 -12.49
CA PRO A 699 -11.94 30.66 -11.51
C PRO A 699 -12.99 31.59 -12.13
N VAL A 700 -13.02 31.72 -13.47
CA VAL A 700 -13.81 32.75 -14.18
C VAL A 700 -15.32 32.64 -13.91
N HIS A 701 -15.84 31.42 -13.84
CA HIS A 701 -17.27 31.16 -13.65
C HIS A 701 -17.61 30.52 -12.30
N PHE A 702 -16.73 30.64 -11.29
CA PHE A 702 -16.93 30.11 -9.95
C PHE A 702 -18.32 30.44 -9.36
N ASN A 703 -18.71 31.71 -9.38
CA ASN A 703 -19.99 32.18 -8.83
C ASN A 703 -21.22 31.58 -9.53
N ARG A 704 -21.09 31.14 -10.79
CA ARG A 704 -22.19 30.51 -11.53
C ARG A 704 -22.47 29.08 -11.05
N PHE A 705 -21.47 28.40 -10.49
CA PHE A 705 -21.55 26.96 -10.21
C PHE A 705 -21.37 26.59 -8.74
N VAL A 706 -20.85 27.47 -7.89
CA VAL A 706 -20.60 27.18 -6.47
C VAL A 706 -21.85 26.72 -5.72
N ASN A 707 -23.03 27.30 -6.02
CA ASN A 707 -24.28 26.88 -5.38
C ASN A 707 -24.73 25.49 -5.82
N THR A 708 -24.49 25.12 -7.08
CA THR A 708 -24.69 23.76 -7.57
C THR A 708 -23.70 22.78 -6.95
N ALA A 709 -22.42 23.16 -6.81
CA ALA A 709 -21.39 22.28 -6.26
C ALA A 709 -21.71 21.83 -4.81
N LYS A 710 -22.42 22.66 -4.02
CA LYS A 710 -22.80 22.39 -2.63
C LYS A 710 -23.54 21.06 -2.41
N ILE A 711 -24.28 20.56 -3.41
CA ILE A 711 -25.05 19.33 -3.23
C ILE A 711 -24.24 18.06 -3.47
N PHE A 712 -23.01 18.14 -3.97
CA PHE A 712 -22.20 16.97 -4.29
C PHE A 712 -21.33 16.55 -3.10
N ASP A 713 -20.95 15.27 -3.07
CA ASP A 713 -20.10 14.71 -2.01
C ASP A 713 -18.63 15.12 -2.22
N TYR A 714 -18.20 15.20 -3.48
CA TYR A 714 -16.85 15.57 -3.89
C TYR A 714 -16.90 16.70 -4.91
N ILE A 715 -16.02 17.69 -4.74
CA ILE A 715 -15.89 18.82 -5.65
C ILE A 715 -14.46 18.81 -6.21
N PHE A 716 -14.35 18.84 -7.53
CA PHE A 716 -13.10 19.06 -8.22
C PHE A 716 -13.16 20.39 -8.95
N THR A 717 -12.02 21.07 -9.06
CA THR A 717 -11.90 22.32 -9.80
C THR A 717 -10.62 22.30 -10.63
N THR A 718 -10.63 22.92 -11.81
CA THR A 718 -9.40 23.07 -12.61
C THR A 718 -8.40 24.05 -12.01
N ASP A 719 -8.84 24.92 -11.09
CA ASP A 719 -8.03 25.93 -10.44
C ASP A 719 -7.76 25.60 -8.97
N GLU A 720 -6.51 25.25 -8.64
CA GLU A 720 -6.11 24.91 -7.27
C GLU A 720 -6.39 26.05 -6.26
N ASN A 721 -6.28 27.31 -6.69
CA ASN A 721 -6.57 28.45 -5.82
C ASN A 721 -8.06 28.51 -5.41
N SER A 722 -8.97 27.95 -6.22
CA SER A 722 -10.40 27.90 -5.94
C SER A 722 -10.78 26.84 -4.89
N VAL A 723 -9.89 25.89 -4.58
CA VAL A 723 -10.16 24.82 -3.59
C VAL A 723 -10.55 25.41 -2.23
N LYS A 724 -9.78 26.39 -1.74
CA LYS A 724 -10.07 27.07 -0.48
C LYS A 724 -11.44 27.74 -0.49
N ASN A 725 -11.79 28.42 -1.58
CA ASN A 725 -13.07 29.13 -1.73
C ASN A 725 -14.25 28.16 -1.67
N TYR A 726 -14.17 26.99 -2.32
CA TYR A 726 -15.21 25.97 -2.19
C TYR A 726 -15.33 25.44 -0.77
N ILE A 727 -14.23 25.15 -0.10
CA ILE A 727 -14.26 24.65 1.29
C ILE A 727 -14.99 25.66 2.19
N GLU A 728 -14.64 26.94 2.07
CA GLU A 728 -15.26 28.02 2.86
C GLU A 728 -16.75 28.22 2.54
N MET A 729 -17.14 28.18 1.26
CA MET A 729 -18.52 28.45 0.84
C MET A 729 -19.46 27.27 0.96
N THR A 730 -18.95 26.04 0.88
CA THR A 730 -19.76 24.82 0.91
C THR A 730 -19.71 24.09 2.25
N GLY A 731 -18.66 24.32 3.05
CA GLY A 731 -18.35 23.50 4.23
C GLY A 731 -17.88 22.08 3.89
N ASN A 732 -17.76 21.74 2.60
CA ASN A 732 -17.28 20.44 2.14
C ASN A 732 -15.75 20.40 2.19
N LYS A 733 -15.17 19.34 2.78
CA LYS A 733 -13.72 19.12 2.87
C LYS A 733 -13.16 18.32 1.69
N ASN A 734 -14.01 17.61 0.97
CA ASN A 734 -13.64 16.78 -0.18
C ASN A 734 -13.55 17.61 -1.45
N VAL A 735 -12.69 18.63 -1.41
CA VAL A 735 -12.45 19.56 -2.52
C VAL A 735 -11.02 19.42 -3.02
N TYR A 736 -10.84 19.19 -4.32
CA TYR A 736 -9.52 18.92 -4.90
C TYR A 736 -9.29 19.64 -6.22
N SER A 737 -8.03 19.91 -6.56
CA SER A 737 -7.66 20.33 -7.91
C SER A 737 -7.66 19.13 -8.86
N LEU A 738 -8.21 19.31 -10.08
CA LEU A 738 -8.21 18.37 -11.18
C LEU A 738 -7.95 19.12 -12.49
N PRO A 739 -6.68 19.20 -12.96
CA PRO A 739 -6.35 19.82 -14.23
C PRO A 739 -6.86 18.98 -15.41
N PHE A 740 -6.92 19.58 -16.60
CA PHE A 740 -7.19 18.85 -17.84
C PHE A 740 -6.12 17.79 -18.15
N GLY A 741 -6.35 16.99 -19.18
CA GLY A 741 -5.40 16.02 -19.71
C GLY A 741 -5.57 15.82 -21.21
N ALA A 742 -4.84 14.86 -21.77
CA ALA A 742 -4.99 14.40 -23.15
C ALA A 742 -5.63 13.01 -23.20
N GLN A 743 -6.42 12.75 -24.23
CA GLN A 743 -6.91 11.40 -24.58
C GLN A 743 -6.01 10.82 -25.69
N PRO A 744 -5.10 9.87 -25.40
CA PRO A 744 -4.13 9.33 -26.36
C PRO A 744 -4.72 8.79 -27.67
N LYS A 745 -5.90 8.16 -27.67
CA LYS A 745 -6.48 7.65 -28.93
C LYS A 745 -6.83 8.75 -29.93
N LYS A 746 -7.05 9.97 -29.43
CA LYS A 746 -7.38 11.16 -30.24
C LYS A 746 -6.15 12.02 -30.48
N HIS A 747 -5.47 12.35 -29.37
CA HIS A 747 -4.31 13.22 -29.34
C HIS A 747 -3.04 12.38 -29.27
N ASN A 748 -2.41 12.18 -30.43
CA ASN A 748 -1.28 11.28 -30.62
C ASN A 748 -0.37 11.77 -31.74
N PRO A 749 0.89 11.29 -31.78
CA PRO A 749 1.87 11.74 -32.76
C PRO A 749 1.68 11.13 -34.16
N ILE A 750 0.66 10.29 -34.39
CA ILE A 750 0.46 9.62 -35.69
C ILE A 750 0.34 10.68 -36.78
N LYS A 751 1.21 10.60 -37.79
CA LYS A 751 1.26 11.61 -38.85
C LYS A 751 -0.03 11.64 -39.66
N LEU A 752 -0.57 12.84 -39.85
CA LEU A 752 -1.65 13.10 -40.82
C LEU A 752 -1.12 13.49 -42.20
N TYR A 753 0.04 14.13 -42.24
CA TYR A 753 0.72 14.61 -43.43
C TYR A 753 2.17 14.13 -43.40
N GLU A 754 2.80 13.96 -44.57
CA GLU A 754 4.22 13.59 -44.65
C GLU A 754 5.11 14.60 -43.91
N GLU A 755 4.81 15.89 -44.10
CA GLU A 755 5.49 17.00 -43.44
C GLU A 755 4.51 17.96 -42.76
N ARG A 756 4.96 18.54 -41.65
CA ARG A 756 4.24 19.59 -40.94
C ARG A 756 4.53 20.94 -41.59
N ILE A 757 3.50 21.77 -41.72
CA ILE A 757 3.62 23.16 -42.16
C ILE A 757 4.61 23.88 -41.24
N ASN A 758 5.66 24.45 -41.84
CA ASN A 758 6.73 25.14 -41.12
C ASN A 758 6.30 26.55 -40.67
N LYS A 759 5.23 26.62 -39.89
CA LYS A 759 4.64 27.83 -39.30
C LYS A 759 4.11 27.53 -37.91
N ALA A 760 3.74 28.58 -37.19
CA ALA A 760 2.92 28.49 -36.00
C ALA A 760 1.42 28.58 -36.32
N CYS A 761 0.61 27.88 -35.54
CA CYS A 761 -0.84 27.89 -35.65
C CYS A 761 -1.49 28.34 -34.33
N PHE A 762 -2.41 29.30 -34.42
CA PHE A 762 -3.33 29.66 -33.34
C PHE A 762 -4.77 29.25 -33.69
N ALA A 763 -5.41 28.42 -32.87
CA ALA A 763 -6.81 28.02 -33.05
C ALA A 763 -7.64 28.49 -31.85
N GLY A 764 -8.30 29.65 -31.96
CA GLY A 764 -8.95 30.33 -30.84
C GLY A 764 -9.82 31.51 -31.27
N SER A 765 -10.17 32.38 -30.33
CA SER A 765 -10.96 33.59 -30.58
C SER A 765 -10.19 34.80 -30.06
N TYR A 766 -10.32 35.94 -30.75
CA TYR A 766 -9.87 37.24 -30.27
C TYR A 766 -10.94 37.86 -29.36
N TYR A 767 -10.51 38.67 -28.39
CA TYR A 767 -11.41 39.36 -27.46
C TYR A 767 -10.96 40.80 -27.26
N LYS A 768 -11.61 41.74 -27.94
CA LYS A 768 -11.25 43.18 -27.93
C LYS A 768 -11.42 43.82 -26.55
N LEU A 769 -12.39 43.34 -25.76
CA LEU A 769 -12.78 43.94 -24.47
C LEU A 769 -12.00 43.41 -23.27
N HIS A 770 -11.14 42.40 -23.44
CA HIS A 770 -10.31 41.86 -22.35
C HIS A 770 -8.88 42.38 -22.49
N GLU A 771 -8.61 43.59 -21.99
CA GLU A 771 -7.36 44.33 -22.23
C GLU A 771 -6.09 43.50 -21.96
N GLU A 772 -5.96 42.92 -20.77
CA GLU A 772 -4.77 42.14 -20.41
C GLU A 772 -4.56 40.93 -21.33
N ARG A 773 -5.63 40.17 -21.60
CA ARG A 773 -5.60 39.02 -22.52
C ARG A 773 -5.28 39.45 -23.94
N ARG A 774 -5.79 40.61 -24.36
CA ARG A 774 -5.56 41.20 -25.68
C ARG A 774 -4.08 41.58 -25.84
N VAL A 775 -3.50 42.23 -24.83
CA VAL A 775 -2.07 42.61 -24.82
C VAL A 775 -1.19 41.36 -24.93
N ASP A 776 -1.40 40.35 -24.10
CA ASP A 776 -0.66 39.08 -24.17
C ASP A 776 -0.81 38.37 -25.53
N MET A 777 -2.02 38.39 -26.08
CA MET A 777 -2.32 37.79 -27.38
C MET A 777 -1.58 38.50 -28.50
N GLU A 778 -1.71 39.83 -28.58
CA GLU A 778 -1.03 40.63 -29.59
C GLU A 778 0.48 40.50 -29.49
N MET A 779 1.05 40.56 -28.29
CA MET A 779 2.48 40.35 -28.03
C MET A 779 3.01 39.07 -28.68
N ILE A 780 2.36 37.93 -28.42
CA ILE A 780 2.82 36.64 -28.94
C ILE A 780 2.53 36.48 -30.42
N LEU A 781 1.35 36.92 -30.89
CA LEU A 781 1.01 36.80 -32.30
C LEU A 781 1.91 37.68 -33.16
N ASP A 782 2.27 38.89 -32.71
CA ASP A 782 3.21 39.77 -33.39
C ASP A 782 4.63 39.16 -33.45
N GLU A 783 5.12 38.61 -32.35
CA GLU A 783 6.44 37.94 -32.33
C GLU A 783 6.50 36.71 -33.25
N VAL A 784 5.38 35.99 -33.36
CA VAL A 784 5.28 34.80 -34.22
C VAL A 784 5.04 35.15 -35.69
N LEU A 785 4.41 36.29 -35.97
CA LEU A 785 4.07 36.75 -37.31
C LEU A 785 5.32 36.84 -38.21
N GLU A 786 6.45 37.29 -37.66
CA GLU A 786 7.75 37.37 -38.35
C GLU A 786 8.26 36.03 -38.89
N TYR A 787 7.83 34.92 -38.28
CA TYR A 787 8.30 33.56 -38.61
C TYR A 787 7.24 32.70 -39.31
N GLY A 788 6.05 33.26 -39.55
CA GLY A 788 4.92 32.58 -40.18
C GLY A 788 3.85 32.14 -39.18
N LEU A 789 2.66 32.70 -39.35
CA LEU A 789 1.48 32.47 -38.52
C LEU A 789 0.26 32.13 -39.40
N ASP A 790 -0.52 31.13 -38.97
CA ASP A 790 -1.89 30.91 -39.44
C ASP A 790 -2.86 30.90 -38.24
N ILE A 791 -4.03 31.49 -38.41
CA ILE A 791 -5.07 31.64 -37.38
C ILE A 791 -6.35 30.95 -37.83
N TYR A 792 -6.86 30.03 -37.01
CA TYR A 792 -8.21 29.50 -37.14
C TYR A 792 -9.11 30.16 -36.08
N ASP A 793 -9.92 31.12 -36.51
CA ASP A 793 -10.82 31.86 -35.64
C ASP A 793 -12.14 31.10 -35.43
N ARG A 794 -12.46 30.77 -34.18
CA ARG A 794 -13.72 30.06 -33.84
C ARG A 794 -14.96 30.88 -34.21
N ASN A 795 -14.84 32.21 -34.22
CA ASN A 795 -15.96 33.12 -34.50
C ASN A 795 -15.92 33.67 -35.92
N TYR A 796 -15.07 33.13 -36.80
CA TYR A 796 -14.81 33.66 -38.15
C TYR A 796 -16.09 33.98 -38.93
N GLU A 797 -17.02 33.03 -39.01
CA GLU A 797 -18.28 33.20 -39.73
C GLU A 797 -19.19 34.27 -39.11
N ALA A 798 -19.21 34.39 -37.78
CA ALA A 798 -20.00 35.40 -37.09
C ALA A 798 -19.38 36.79 -37.21
N VAL A 799 -18.05 36.88 -37.17
CA VAL A 799 -17.29 38.12 -37.40
C VAL A 799 -17.49 38.60 -38.84
N LYS A 800 -17.36 37.70 -39.83
CA LYS A 800 -17.56 38.01 -41.26
C LYS A 800 -18.97 38.53 -41.55
N LYS A 801 -19.98 38.11 -40.77
CA LYS A 801 -21.37 38.60 -40.85
C LYS A 801 -21.63 39.86 -40.01
N GLY A 802 -20.63 40.42 -39.33
CA GLY A 802 -20.78 41.60 -38.46
C GLY A 802 -21.52 41.34 -37.14
N ILE A 803 -21.77 40.08 -36.77
CA ILE A 803 -22.56 39.71 -35.59
C ILE A 803 -21.73 39.84 -34.30
N MET A 804 -20.41 39.60 -34.38
CA MET A 804 -19.51 39.59 -33.21
C MET A 804 -18.30 40.52 -33.39
N PRO A 805 -18.48 41.85 -33.57
CA PRO A 805 -17.39 42.78 -33.86
C PRO A 805 -16.31 42.83 -32.77
N ASN A 806 -16.67 42.52 -31.52
CA ASN A 806 -15.71 42.45 -30.41
C ASN A 806 -14.75 41.24 -30.46
N HIS A 807 -14.94 40.33 -31.41
CA HIS A 807 -14.08 39.16 -31.62
C HIS A 807 -13.28 39.25 -32.91
N GLU A 808 -13.34 40.38 -33.62
CA GLU A 808 -12.58 40.62 -34.83
C GLU A 808 -11.10 40.85 -34.50
N PHE A 809 -10.22 40.14 -35.23
CA PHE A 809 -8.78 40.33 -35.10
C PHE A 809 -8.32 41.66 -35.71
N PRO A 810 -7.25 42.29 -35.18
CA PRO A 810 -6.63 43.46 -35.80
C PRO A 810 -6.25 43.25 -37.27
N GLU A 811 -6.35 44.31 -38.08
CA GLU A 811 -6.15 44.26 -39.55
C GLU A 811 -4.80 43.62 -39.95
N ARG A 812 -3.75 43.83 -39.16
CA ARG A 812 -2.41 43.26 -39.40
C ARG A 812 -2.36 41.72 -39.41
N PHE A 813 -3.32 41.03 -38.78
CA PHE A 813 -3.39 39.56 -38.77
C PHE A 813 -4.36 38.97 -39.79
N LYS A 814 -5.11 39.81 -40.51
CA LYS A 814 -6.22 39.38 -41.38
C LYS A 814 -5.77 38.40 -42.47
N ASN A 815 -4.59 38.62 -43.04
CA ASN A 815 -4.01 37.76 -44.08
C ASN A 815 -3.56 36.39 -43.56
N ASN A 816 -3.49 36.22 -42.23
CA ASN A 816 -3.14 34.97 -41.56
C ASN A 816 -4.37 34.15 -41.16
N ILE A 817 -5.58 34.69 -41.27
CA ILE A 817 -6.81 33.98 -40.92
C ILE A 817 -7.15 32.95 -42.00
N ARG A 818 -7.32 31.68 -41.62
CA ARG A 818 -7.62 30.53 -42.50
C ARG A 818 -9.04 30.00 -42.35
N GLY A 819 -9.92 30.75 -41.67
CA GLY A 819 -11.30 30.37 -41.40
C GLY A 819 -11.47 29.82 -39.99
N SER A 820 -12.40 28.88 -39.81
CA SER A 820 -12.68 28.21 -38.53
C SER A 820 -12.50 26.70 -38.67
N LEU A 821 -12.20 26.01 -37.55
CA LEU A 821 -12.13 24.55 -37.51
C LEU A 821 -13.27 24.00 -36.66
N LYS A 822 -13.96 22.99 -37.19
CA LYS A 822 -14.87 22.17 -36.37
C LYS A 822 -14.06 21.28 -35.43
N TYR A 823 -14.71 20.76 -34.39
CA TYR A 823 -14.03 19.93 -33.39
C TYR A 823 -13.28 18.73 -34.01
N TYR A 824 -13.93 17.99 -34.90
CA TYR A 824 -13.32 16.84 -35.58
C TYR A 824 -12.19 17.21 -36.56
N GLU A 825 -11.95 18.51 -36.81
CA GLU A 825 -10.87 18.99 -37.66
C GLU A 825 -9.69 19.58 -36.87
N ILE A 826 -9.76 19.58 -35.54
CA ILE A 826 -8.75 20.24 -34.69
C ILE A 826 -7.35 19.63 -34.87
N ASP A 827 -7.28 18.36 -35.27
CA ASP A 827 -6.02 17.69 -35.59
C ASP A 827 -5.26 18.38 -36.75
N LYS A 828 -5.94 19.10 -37.65
CA LYS A 828 -5.26 19.93 -38.67
C LYS A 828 -4.34 20.97 -38.01
N ALA A 829 -4.81 21.59 -36.94
CA ALA A 829 -4.00 22.53 -36.15
C ALA A 829 -2.96 21.79 -35.30
N TYR A 830 -3.37 20.73 -34.58
CA TYR A 830 -2.52 20.08 -33.60
C TYR A 830 -1.45 19.17 -34.21
N LYS A 831 -1.68 18.57 -35.37
CA LYS A 831 -0.76 17.63 -36.04
C LYS A 831 -0.21 18.19 -37.36
N GLY A 832 -0.83 19.24 -37.93
CA GLY A 832 -0.44 19.79 -39.22
C GLY A 832 0.66 20.85 -39.17
N TYR A 833 0.90 21.50 -38.04
CA TYR A 833 1.89 22.57 -37.90
C TYR A 833 3.08 22.16 -37.05
N LYS A 834 4.22 22.85 -37.25
CA LYS A 834 5.41 22.70 -36.41
C LYS A 834 5.18 23.30 -35.02
N LEU A 835 4.60 24.50 -34.93
CA LEU A 835 4.39 25.18 -33.65
C LEU A 835 2.91 25.42 -33.36
N MET A 836 2.54 25.30 -32.09
CA MET A 836 1.20 25.65 -31.63
C MET A 836 1.26 26.82 -30.65
N VAL A 837 0.43 27.84 -30.89
CA VAL A 837 0.28 28.99 -30.02
C VAL A 837 -0.84 28.74 -29.01
N ASN A 838 -0.53 28.90 -27.72
CA ASN A 838 -1.50 28.88 -26.64
C ASN A 838 -1.57 30.23 -25.92
N LEU A 839 -2.76 30.63 -25.49
CA LEU A 839 -2.98 31.90 -24.78
C LEU A 839 -3.81 31.65 -23.53
N ASN A 840 -3.40 32.26 -22.42
CA ASN A 840 -4.00 32.03 -21.11
C ASN A 840 -4.80 33.25 -20.67
N THR A 841 -6.00 32.99 -20.17
CA THR A 841 -6.80 34.00 -19.43
C THR A 841 -6.51 33.94 -17.95
N VAL A 842 -6.15 32.77 -17.43
CA VAL A 842 -5.80 32.55 -16.03
C VAL A 842 -4.28 32.43 -15.93
N LYS A 843 -3.64 33.43 -15.34
CA LYS A 843 -2.17 33.52 -15.27
C LYS A 843 -1.57 32.86 -14.05
N TYR A 844 -2.18 33.05 -12.87
CA TYR A 844 -1.56 32.70 -11.59
C TYR A 844 -2.14 31.44 -10.94
N SER A 845 -2.93 30.67 -11.68
CA SER A 845 -3.35 29.35 -11.20
C SER A 845 -2.19 28.35 -11.30
N PRO A 846 -1.90 27.57 -10.25
CA PRO A 846 -0.96 26.47 -10.31
C PRO A 846 -1.41 25.32 -11.23
N THR A 847 -2.70 25.24 -11.58
CA THR A 847 -3.24 24.08 -12.33
C THR A 847 -4.11 24.42 -13.53
N MET A 848 -4.66 25.63 -13.60
CA MET A 848 -5.61 26.02 -14.66
C MET A 848 -4.90 26.66 -15.86
N PHE A 849 -4.97 25.99 -17.00
CA PHE A 849 -4.68 26.51 -18.33
C PHE A 849 -5.40 25.64 -19.39
N SER A 850 -5.32 26.04 -20.66
CA SER A 850 -6.08 25.38 -21.73
C SER A 850 -5.68 23.91 -21.91
N ARG A 851 -6.68 23.03 -22.07
CA ARG A 851 -6.51 21.63 -22.48
C ARG A 851 -5.66 21.45 -23.74
N ARG A 852 -5.67 22.46 -24.63
CA ARG A 852 -4.86 22.51 -25.86
C ARG A 852 -3.39 22.18 -25.59
N VAL A 853 -2.83 22.65 -24.48
CA VAL A 853 -1.41 22.43 -24.15
C VAL A 853 -1.12 20.94 -24.02
N PHE A 854 -1.94 20.21 -23.26
CA PHE A 854 -1.83 18.76 -23.13
C PHE A 854 -2.03 18.06 -24.49
N GLU A 855 -3.08 18.45 -25.21
CA GLU A 855 -3.47 17.84 -26.49
C GLU A 855 -2.39 18.00 -27.57
N GLY A 856 -1.83 19.21 -27.74
CA GLY A 856 -0.79 19.45 -28.74
C GLY A 856 0.56 18.80 -28.39
N LEU A 857 0.95 18.79 -27.12
CA LEU A 857 2.15 18.08 -26.68
C LEU A 857 2.02 16.56 -26.87
N ALA A 858 0.84 15.98 -26.61
CA ALA A 858 0.55 14.57 -26.92
C ALA A 858 0.62 14.27 -28.43
N CYS A 859 0.25 15.24 -29.27
CA CYS A 859 0.40 15.19 -30.72
C CYS A 859 1.85 15.39 -31.22
N GLY A 860 2.82 15.56 -30.32
CA GLY A 860 4.21 15.80 -30.68
C GLY A 860 4.49 17.21 -31.21
N THR A 861 3.64 18.19 -30.88
CA THR A 861 3.77 19.58 -31.35
C THR A 861 4.24 20.48 -30.22
N PRO A 862 5.46 21.06 -30.32
CA PRO A 862 5.93 22.07 -29.37
C PRO A 862 4.96 23.24 -29.23
N VAL A 863 4.84 23.73 -28.00
CA VAL A 863 3.90 24.79 -27.63
C VAL A 863 4.65 26.03 -27.22
N ILE A 864 4.22 27.17 -27.77
CA ILE A 864 4.59 28.51 -27.31
C ILE A 864 3.38 29.17 -26.68
N SER A 865 3.56 29.90 -25.57
CA SER A 865 2.42 30.43 -24.83
C SER A 865 2.67 31.71 -24.05
N SER A 866 1.59 32.44 -23.74
CA SER A 866 1.64 33.51 -22.74
C SER A 866 1.84 32.97 -21.35
N TYR A 867 2.20 33.86 -20.42
CA TYR A 867 2.49 33.48 -19.05
C TYR A 867 1.36 32.69 -18.39
N SER A 868 1.73 31.58 -17.74
CA SER A 868 0.90 30.81 -16.82
C SER A 868 1.79 30.10 -15.81
N LEU A 869 1.51 30.30 -14.52
CA LEU A 869 2.18 29.63 -13.42
C LEU A 869 2.04 28.10 -13.56
N GLY A 870 0.83 27.60 -13.82
CA GLY A 870 0.59 26.16 -13.91
C GLY A 870 1.37 25.49 -15.04
N MET A 871 1.54 26.14 -16.19
CA MET A 871 2.42 25.60 -17.24
C MET A 871 3.89 25.66 -16.83
N GLN A 872 4.34 26.72 -16.16
CA GLN A 872 5.71 26.84 -15.69
C GLN A 872 6.05 25.70 -14.71
N GLU A 873 5.14 25.38 -13.80
CA GLU A 873 5.31 24.30 -12.81
C GLU A 873 5.19 22.90 -13.44
N MET A 874 4.16 22.66 -14.26
CA MET A 874 3.91 21.33 -14.84
C MET A 874 4.86 20.98 -15.98
N PHE A 875 5.20 21.93 -16.84
CA PHE A 875 5.93 21.67 -18.07
C PHE A 875 7.33 22.28 -18.12
N LYS A 876 7.70 23.18 -17.20
CA LYS A 876 9.06 23.73 -17.09
C LYS A 876 9.64 24.12 -18.46
N ASP A 877 10.73 23.48 -18.88
CA ASP A 877 11.46 23.76 -20.13
C ASP A 877 10.85 23.08 -21.38
N ILE A 878 9.67 22.44 -21.28
CA ILE A 878 8.99 21.78 -22.39
C ILE A 878 8.13 22.78 -23.18
N VAL A 879 7.47 23.71 -22.48
CA VAL A 879 6.63 24.76 -23.08
C VAL A 879 7.39 26.07 -23.00
N TYR A 880 7.51 26.79 -24.12
CA TYR A 880 8.18 28.08 -24.12
C TYR A 880 7.18 29.18 -23.79
N ILE A 881 7.41 29.84 -22.66
CA ILE A 881 6.52 30.85 -22.11
C ILE A 881 7.12 32.23 -22.36
N ALA A 882 6.38 33.10 -23.06
CA ALA A 882 6.72 34.51 -23.19
C ALA A 882 6.18 35.29 -21.99
N LYS A 883 7.05 36.00 -21.30
CA LYS A 883 6.71 36.99 -20.27
C LYS A 883 6.76 38.40 -20.83
N GLU A 884 7.69 38.65 -21.73
CA GLU A 884 7.91 39.93 -22.40
C GLU A 884 8.18 39.74 -23.89
N ASN A 885 8.07 40.83 -24.66
CA ASN A 885 8.38 40.83 -26.09
C ASN A 885 9.84 40.41 -26.34
N GLY A 886 10.04 39.40 -27.18
CA GLY A 886 11.37 38.96 -27.60
C GLY A 886 11.91 37.74 -26.84
N ASP A 887 11.20 37.24 -25.83
CA ASP A 887 11.56 36.02 -25.10
C ASP A 887 11.66 34.79 -26.03
N LEU A 888 10.90 34.77 -27.13
CA LEU A 888 10.80 33.64 -28.05
C LEU A 888 11.64 33.81 -29.33
N LYS A 889 12.22 34.99 -29.60
CA LYS A 889 13.04 35.31 -30.78
C LYS A 889 14.17 34.31 -31.04
N LYS A 890 14.76 33.73 -29.98
CA LYS A 890 15.80 32.69 -30.13
C LYS A 890 15.22 31.29 -30.33
N GLN A 891 14.04 31.01 -29.75
CA GLN A 891 13.47 29.66 -29.69
C GLN A 891 12.63 29.32 -30.92
N ILE A 892 11.83 30.27 -31.44
CA ILE A 892 10.97 30.04 -32.60
C ILE A 892 11.78 29.61 -33.84
N PRO A 893 12.83 30.35 -34.28
CA PRO A 893 13.64 29.93 -35.42
C PRO A 893 14.33 28.58 -35.19
N LYS A 894 14.75 28.31 -33.94
CA LYS A 894 15.39 27.06 -33.59
C LYS A 894 14.42 25.88 -33.71
N LEU A 895 13.17 26.02 -33.27
CA LEU A 895 12.16 24.97 -33.40
C LEU A 895 11.69 24.77 -34.85
N LEU A 896 11.61 25.83 -35.64
CA LEU A 896 11.21 25.75 -37.04
C LEU A 896 12.32 25.17 -37.93
N ASN A 897 13.57 25.55 -37.70
CA ASN A 897 14.67 25.29 -38.63
C ASN A 897 15.68 24.22 -38.16
N ASN A 898 15.64 23.79 -36.89
CA ASN A 898 16.47 22.68 -36.39
C ASN A 898 15.61 21.45 -36.07
N GLU A 899 15.58 20.49 -37.00
CA GLU A 899 14.77 19.28 -36.91
C GLU A 899 15.13 18.40 -35.69
N GLU A 900 16.41 18.31 -35.33
CA GLU A 900 16.84 17.51 -34.18
C GLU A 900 16.35 18.13 -32.86
N TYR A 901 16.50 19.45 -32.72
CA TYR A 901 15.99 20.19 -31.56
C TYR A 901 14.48 20.07 -31.45
N TYR A 902 13.77 20.23 -32.58
CA TYR A 902 12.32 20.03 -32.67
C TYR A 902 11.91 18.64 -32.16
N ASN A 903 12.51 17.58 -32.71
CA ASN A 903 12.19 16.20 -32.35
C ASN A 903 12.47 15.92 -30.87
N ARG A 904 13.53 16.52 -30.30
CA ARG A 904 13.87 16.40 -28.87
C ARG A 904 12.81 17.04 -27.97
N VAL A 905 12.36 18.25 -28.31
CA VAL A 905 11.32 18.97 -27.55
C VAL A 905 9.98 18.24 -27.67
N SER A 906 9.62 17.82 -28.88
CA SER A 906 8.43 17.02 -29.18
C SER A 906 8.37 15.77 -28.31
N MET A 907 9.46 14.98 -28.28
CA MET A 907 9.52 13.76 -27.46
C MET A 907 9.45 14.02 -25.96
N LYS A 908 10.07 15.09 -25.46
CA LYS A 908 9.94 15.48 -24.04
C LYS A 908 8.49 15.80 -23.68
N GLY A 909 7.80 16.58 -24.53
CA GLY A 909 6.40 16.93 -24.34
C GLY A 909 5.48 15.72 -24.36
N MET A 910 5.66 14.83 -25.34
CA MET A 910 4.90 13.59 -25.44
C MET A 910 5.09 12.70 -24.21
N ARG A 911 6.34 12.49 -23.77
CA ARG A 911 6.61 11.67 -22.57
C ARG A 911 6.00 12.27 -21.32
N GLU A 912 6.04 13.59 -21.15
CA GLU A 912 5.45 14.23 -19.97
C GLU A 912 3.93 14.03 -19.97
N VAL A 913 3.26 14.31 -21.09
CA VAL A 913 1.80 14.22 -21.16
C VAL A 913 1.31 12.77 -21.14
N LEU A 914 1.85 11.91 -22.00
CA LEU A 914 1.33 10.54 -22.15
C LEU A 914 1.64 9.65 -20.94
N ASN A 915 2.59 10.01 -20.08
CA ASN A 915 2.87 9.24 -18.85
C ASN A 915 2.21 9.78 -17.58
N LYS A 916 1.78 11.05 -17.54
CA LYS A 916 1.31 11.70 -16.30
C LYS A 916 0.02 12.51 -16.44
N HIS A 917 -0.35 12.88 -17.66
CA HIS A 917 -1.42 13.85 -17.91
C HIS A 917 -2.48 13.33 -18.88
N THR A 918 -2.82 12.05 -18.79
CA THR A 918 -3.92 11.46 -19.56
C THR A 918 -5.25 11.52 -18.80
N TYR A 919 -6.38 11.35 -19.50
CA TYR A 919 -7.69 11.24 -18.83
C TYR A 919 -7.84 9.95 -18.02
N GLU A 920 -7.14 8.86 -18.39
CA GLU A 920 -6.96 7.69 -17.51
C GLU A 920 -6.36 8.11 -16.16
N ASP A 921 -5.33 8.96 -16.17
CA ASP A 921 -4.68 9.45 -14.94
C ASP A 921 -5.61 10.34 -14.12
N ARG A 922 -6.46 11.14 -14.78
CA ARG A 922 -7.48 11.96 -14.10
C ARG A 922 -8.54 11.07 -13.45
N LEU A 923 -9.03 10.06 -14.17
CA LEU A 923 -9.99 9.11 -13.62
C LEU A 923 -9.41 8.33 -12.44
N ALA A 924 -8.19 7.83 -12.56
CA ALA A 924 -7.50 7.15 -11.47
C ALA A 924 -7.37 8.04 -10.22
N TYR A 925 -6.99 9.31 -10.40
CA TYR A 925 -6.91 10.27 -9.30
C TYR A 925 -8.28 10.54 -8.67
N ILE A 926 -9.35 10.66 -9.47
CA ILE A 926 -10.73 10.76 -8.97
C ILE A 926 -11.07 9.52 -8.13
N LEU A 927 -10.81 8.31 -8.64
CA LEU A 927 -11.06 7.05 -7.94
C LEU A 927 -10.28 6.94 -6.61
N ASP A 928 -9.03 7.40 -6.58
CA ASP A 928 -8.22 7.46 -5.36
C ASP A 928 -8.86 8.38 -4.32
N LYS A 929 -9.37 9.57 -4.71
CA LYS A 929 -10.05 10.50 -3.80
C LYS A 929 -11.41 9.98 -3.32
N LEU A 930 -12.08 9.18 -4.14
CA LEU A 930 -13.34 8.51 -3.81
C LEU A 930 -13.13 7.25 -2.97
N GLU A 931 -11.87 6.85 -2.74
CA GLU A 931 -11.49 5.60 -2.06
C GLU A 931 -12.10 4.36 -2.72
N LEU A 932 -12.25 4.39 -4.05
CA LEU A 932 -12.78 3.27 -4.82
C LEU A 932 -11.63 2.37 -5.29
N PRO A 933 -11.62 1.07 -4.93
CA PRO A 933 -10.53 0.18 -5.29
C PRO A 933 -10.53 -0.15 -6.80
N TYR A 934 -9.41 0.10 -7.48
CA TYR A 934 -9.25 -0.18 -8.91
C TYR A 934 -7.90 -0.86 -9.26
N LYS A 935 -7.81 -1.35 -10.50
CA LYS A 935 -6.61 -1.86 -11.15
C LYS A 935 -6.40 -1.15 -12.48
N ARG A 936 -5.15 -0.87 -12.83
CA ARG A 936 -4.74 -0.47 -14.18
C ARG A 936 -4.28 -1.69 -14.98
N LYS A 937 -4.45 -1.66 -16.31
CA LYS A 937 -3.94 -2.70 -17.21
C LYS A 937 -2.49 -2.38 -17.57
N GLU A 938 -1.57 -2.93 -16.78
CA GLU A 938 -0.13 -2.75 -17.01
C GLU A 938 0.37 -3.79 -18.02
N LYS A 939 1.13 -3.34 -19.02
CA LYS A 939 1.57 -4.16 -20.16
C LYS A 939 2.96 -4.74 -19.91
N PHE A 940 3.02 -5.98 -19.43
CA PHE A 940 4.31 -6.63 -19.19
C PHE A 940 5.04 -6.98 -20.49
N ILE A 941 6.36 -6.77 -20.50
CA ILE A 941 7.25 -7.18 -21.60
C ILE A 941 8.28 -8.21 -21.12
N SER A 942 8.47 -9.28 -21.89
CA SER A 942 9.67 -10.12 -21.78
C SER A 942 10.78 -9.63 -22.70
N VAL A 943 11.87 -9.14 -22.12
CA VAL A 943 13.11 -8.83 -22.83
C VAL A 943 13.88 -10.12 -23.04
N ILE A 944 14.25 -10.43 -24.27
CA ILE A 944 14.89 -11.69 -24.65
C ILE A 944 16.30 -11.40 -25.17
N GLY A 945 17.29 -12.01 -24.50
CA GLY A 945 18.69 -11.97 -24.93
C GLY A 945 19.26 -13.36 -25.13
N ILE A 946 20.22 -13.49 -26.05
CA ILE A 946 21.00 -14.72 -26.26
C ILE A 946 22.45 -14.44 -25.88
N ALA A 947 22.96 -15.17 -24.89
CA ALA A 947 24.32 -15.03 -24.39
C ALA A 947 25.17 -16.23 -24.78
N LYS A 948 26.25 -15.97 -25.53
CA LYS A 948 27.26 -16.98 -25.93
C LYS A 948 28.49 -16.95 -25.03
N SER A 949 28.58 -15.96 -24.16
CA SER A 949 29.67 -15.77 -23.22
C SER A 949 29.19 -15.08 -21.95
N LYS A 950 30.00 -15.15 -20.89
CA LYS A 950 29.78 -14.39 -19.64
C LYS A 950 29.70 -12.88 -19.89
N LYS A 951 30.46 -12.37 -20.86
CA LYS A 951 30.45 -10.95 -21.26
C LYS A 951 29.11 -10.55 -21.87
N ASP A 952 28.55 -11.37 -22.75
CA ASP A 952 27.24 -11.11 -23.37
C ASP A 952 26.13 -11.13 -22.31
N TYR A 953 26.20 -12.09 -21.37
CA TYR A 953 25.26 -12.20 -20.27
C TYR A 953 25.20 -10.92 -19.42
N TYR A 954 26.36 -10.39 -19.00
CA TYR A 954 26.39 -9.13 -18.25
C TYR A 954 25.94 -7.93 -19.09
N LYS A 955 26.27 -7.90 -20.38
CA LYS A 955 25.82 -6.81 -21.26
C LYS A 955 24.30 -6.81 -21.45
N ILE A 956 23.68 -7.98 -21.56
CA ILE A 956 22.23 -8.16 -21.57
C ILE A 956 21.61 -7.67 -20.25
N LEU A 957 22.20 -8.04 -19.11
CA LEU A 957 21.78 -7.54 -17.80
C LEU A 957 21.88 -6.02 -17.71
N ASP A 958 22.96 -5.42 -18.19
CA ASP A 958 23.16 -3.96 -18.18
C ASP A 958 22.11 -3.25 -19.05
N ILE A 959 21.86 -3.74 -20.27
CA ILE A 959 20.81 -3.23 -21.16
C ILE A 959 19.46 -3.29 -20.46
N TYR A 960 19.11 -4.45 -19.89
CA TYR A 960 17.86 -4.68 -19.17
C TYR A 960 17.73 -3.73 -17.98
N ASN A 961 18.73 -3.68 -17.10
CA ASN A 961 18.72 -2.88 -15.88
C ASN A 961 18.64 -1.38 -16.17
N ASN A 962 19.22 -0.92 -17.29
CA ASN A 962 19.17 0.48 -17.71
C ASN A 962 17.77 0.94 -18.18
N GLN A 963 16.86 0.02 -18.53
CA GLN A 963 15.51 0.40 -18.98
C GLN A 963 14.66 0.95 -17.81
N LYS A 964 14.02 2.12 -17.99
CA LYS A 964 13.15 2.72 -16.97
C LYS A 964 11.77 2.07 -16.85
N TYR A 965 11.32 1.36 -17.90
CA TYR A 965 10.03 0.69 -17.85
C TYR A 965 10.01 -0.40 -16.77
N LYS A 966 9.04 -0.32 -15.85
CA LYS A 966 9.02 -1.14 -14.63
C LYS A 966 8.38 -2.53 -14.81
N TYR A 967 7.45 -2.68 -15.76
CA TYR A 967 6.73 -3.94 -16.00
C TYR A 967 7.46 -4.77 -17.05
N LYS A 968 8.67 -5.21 -16.71
CA LYS A 968 9.52 -6.01 -17.59
C LYS A 968 10.03 -7.25 -16.86
N LYS A 969 10.28 -8.30 -17.63
CA LYS A 969 10.99 -9.52 -17.23
C LYS A 969 12.16 -9.72 -18.18
N LEU A 970 13.20 -10.41 -17.73
CA LEU A 970 14.34 -10.77 -18.57
C LEU A 970 14.36 -12.28 -18.78
N ILE A 971 14.48 -12.71 -20.02
CA ILE A 971 14.69 -14.10 -20.41
C ILE A 971 16.01 -14.18 -21.16
N ILE A 972 16.97 -14.94 -20.63
CA ILE A 972 18.28 -15.11 -21.22
C ILE A 972 18.44 -16.55 -21.67
N PHE A 973 18.65 -16.75 -22.96
CA PHE A 973 19.03 -18.04 -23.51
C PHE A 973 20.55 -18.14 -23.58
N ILE A 974 21.12 -19.17 -22.98
CA ILE A 974 22.57 -19.38 -22.92
C ILE A 974 23.00 -20.59 -23.75
N GLU A 975 24.11 -20.45 -24.47
CA GLU A 975 24.92 -21.59 -24.90
C GLU A 975 25.78 -22.08 -23.71
N LYS A 976 26.32 -23.31 -23.77
CA LYS A 976 27.20 -23.81 -22.71
C LYS A 976 28.58 -23.16 -22.85
N PHE A 977 28.99 -22.36 -21.87
CA PHE A 977 30.31 -21.72 -21.77
C PHE A 977 30.80 -21.71 -20.32
N ASP A 978 32.11 -21.63 -20.07
CA ASP A 978 32.65 -21.71 -18.72
C ASP A 978 32.05 -20.66 -17.75
N GLY A 979 31.59 -21.14 -16.59
CA GLY A 979 30.92 -20.31 -15.58
C GLY A 979 29.43 -20.05 -15.81
N TYR A 980 28.79 -20.69 -16.80
CA TYR A 980 27.35 -20.53 -17.04
C TYR A 980 26.47 -21.02 -15.87
N ILE A 981 26.92 -22.06 -15.13
CA ILE A 981 26.22 -22.59 -13.95
C ILE A 981 26.18 -21.56 -12.82
N ASP A 982 27.28 -20.83 -12.62
CA ASP A 982 27.35 -19.78 -11.60
C ASP A 982 26.35 -18.66 -11.92
N LEU A 983 26.31 -18.21 -13.18
CA LEU A 983 25.34 -17.21 -13.63
C LEU A 983 23.89 -17.68 -13.47
N PHE A 984 23.63 -18.96 -13.74
CA PHE A 984 22.33 -19.58 -13.55
C PHE A 984 21.92 -19.55 -12.06
N ASN A 985 22.83 -19.91 -11.15
CA ASN A 985 22.55 -19.90 -9.71
C ASN A 985 22.42 -18.49 -9.12
N ASP A 986 23.24 -17.54 -9.60
CA ASP A 986 23.29 -16.18 -9.07
C ASP A 986 22.09 -15.31 -9.46
N TYR A 987 21.54 -15.51 -10.67
CA TYR A 987 20.58 -14.58 -11.28
C TYR A 987 19.20 -15.16 -11.59
N ASN A 988 18.99 -16.49 -11.53
CA ASN A 988 17.70 -17.10 -11.83
C ASN A 988 16.69 -16.94 -10.67
N SER A 989 16.42 -15.69 -10.31
CA SER A 989 15.44 -15.26 -9.31
C SER A 989 14.99 -13.82 -9.62
N ASN A 990 13.85 -13.38 -9.08
CA ASN A 990 13.37 -11.98 -9.19
C ASN A 990 13.13 -11.46 -10.62
N GLY A 991 12.44 -12.22 -11.48
CA GLY A 991 12.00 -11.76 -12.80
C GLY A 991 13.06 -11.81 -13.90
N ILE A 992 14.25 -12.35 -13.59
CA ILE A 992 15.26 -12.77 -14.55
C ILE A 992 15.21 -14.30 -14.62
N TYR A 993 15.11 -14.84 -15.83
CA TYR A 993 14.99 -16.26 -16.10
C TYR A 993 16.06 -16.66 -17.10
N THR A 994 16.83 -17.69 -16.76
CA THR A 994 17.91 -18.19 -17.63
C THR A 994 17.57 -19.59 -18.09
N TYR A 995 17.66 -19.84 -19.39
CA TYR A 995 17.39 -21.13 -20.01
C TYR A 995 18.54 -21.56 -20.90
N ILE A 996 18.84 -22.85 -20.93
CA ILE A 996 19.84 -23.39 -21.85
C ILE A 996 19.19 -23.51 -23.25
N LEU A 997 19.77 -22.81 -24.23
CA LEU A 997 19.22 -22.67 -25.58
C LEU A 997 18.95 -24.02 -26.25
N SER A 998 19.83 -25.01 -26.02
CA SER A 998 19.70 -26.34 -26.63
C SER A 998 18.46 -27.11 -26.21
N TYR A 999 17.75 -26.73 -25.14
CA TYR A 999 16.50 -27.39 -24.71
C TYR A 999 15.24 -26.74 -25.29
N MET A 1000 15.37 -25.68 -26.07
CA MET A 1000 14.21 -24.93 -26.58
C MET A 1000 13.42 -25.67 -27.65
N HIS A 1001 13.98 -26.75 -28.22
CA HIS A 1001 13.26 -27.68 -29.10
C HIS A 1001 12.09 -28.40 -28.40
N ASN A 1002 12.04 -28.42 -27.07
CA ASN A 1002 10.94 -29.03 -26.30
C ASN A 1002 9.67 -28.15 -26.25
N TYR A 1003 9.75 -26.89 -26.69
CA TYR A 1003 8.62 -25.98 -26.73
C TYR A 1003 8.15 -25.79 -28.17
N GLY A 1004 6.85 -25.91 -28.40
CA GLY A 1004 6.28 -25.77 -29.74
C GLY A 1004 6.35 -24.32 -30.24
N ASN A 1005 5.98 -23.38 -29.38
CA ASN A 1005 5.93 -21.95 -29.70
C ASN A 1005 6.29 -21.05 -28.52
N ALA A 1006 6.53 -19.77 -28.80
CA ALA A 1006 6.97 -18.79 -27.79
C ALA A 1006 5.99 -18.63 -26.61
N SER A 1007 4.69 -18.81 -26.81
CA SER A 1007 3.66 -18.58 -25.79
C SER A 1007 3.63 -19.67 -24.70
N GLU A 1008 4.30 -20.82 -24.93
CA GLU A 1008 4.42 -21.87 -23.91
C GLU A 1008 5.39 -21.50 -22.79
N LEU A 1009 6.41 -20.67 -23.10
CA LEU A 1009 7.42 -20.22 -22.14
C LEU A 1009 7.21 -18.77 -21.71
N ILE A 1010 6.74 -17.92 -22.64
CA ILE A 1010 6.62 -16.48 -22.43
C ILE A 1010 5.17 -16.15 -22.05
N ASP A 1011 4.97 -15.78 -20.79
CA ASP A 1011 3.65 -15.48 -20.20
C ASP A 1011 3.23 -14.00 -20.32
N THR A 1012 4.07 -13.16 -20.90
CA THR A 1012 3.84 -11.72 -21.03
C THR A 1012 3.13 -11.37 -22.35
N GLU A 1013 2.41 -10.25 -22.37
CA GLU A 1013 1.66 -9.80 -23.55
C GLU A 1013 2.59 -9.43 -24.72
N TYR A 1014 3.73 -8.81 -24.39
CA TYR A 1014 4.73 -8.38 -25.35
C TYR A 1014 6.09 -9.02 -25.09
N MET A 1015 6.87 -9.16 -26.16
CA MET A 1015 8.27 -9.55 -26.11
C MET A 1015 9.15 -8.63 -26.95
N ALA A 1016 10.42 -8.51 -26.58
CA ALA A 1016 11.40 -7.67 -27.26
C ALA A 1016 12.75 -8.40 -27.33
N PHE A 1017 13.30 -8.59 -28.53
CA PHE A 1017 14.65 -9.13 -28.67
C PHE A 1017 15.69 -8.04 -28.55
N ILE A 1018 16.82 -8.35 -27.89
CA ILE A 1018 17.97 -7.44 -27.83
C ILE A 1018 19.20 -8.06 -28.50
N ASP A 1019 19.99 -7.21 -29.15
CA ASP A 1019 21.30 -7.57 -29.68
C ASP A 1019 22.39 -6.80 -28.95
N THR A 1020 23.37 -7.51 -28.40
CA THR A 1020 24.50 -6.92 -27.68
C THR A 1020 25.37 -6.03 -28.56
N ASN A 1021 25.22 -6.03 -29.89
CA ASN A 1021 25.91 -5.09 -30.79
C ASN A 1021 25.25 -3.71 -30.86
N ASN A 1022 23.97 -3.60 -30.49
CA ASN A 1022 23.22 -2.35 -30.54
C ASN A 1022 23.30 -1.59 -29.22
N TYR A 1023 23.05 -0.29 -29.28
CA TYR A 1023 22.83 0.54 -28.09
C TYR A 1023 21.33 0.71 -27.84
N TYR A 1024 20.93 0.55 -26.58
CA TYR A 1024 19.56 0.76 -26.09
C TYR A 1024 19.58 1.77 -24.95
N GLY A 1025 19.01 2.94 -25.18
CA GLY A 1025 18.88 4.00 -24.18
C GLY A 1025 17.87 3.64 -23.09
N SER A 1026 17.89 4.38 -21.98
CA SER A 1026 17.09 4.08 -20.79
C SER A 1026 15.57 4.16 -21.01
N ASN A 1027 15.12 4.93 -22.02
CA ASN A 1027 13.72 5.10 -22.37
C ASN A 1027 13.28 4.21 -23.54
N TYR A 1028 14.15 3.33 -24.08
CA TYR A 1028 13.87 2.54 -25.28
C TYR A 1028 12.56 1.73 -25.17
N LEU A 1029 12.40 0.92 -24.12
CA LEU A 1029 11.15 0.16 -23.92
C LEU A 1029 9.97 1.06 -23.55
N SER A 1030 10.22 2.12 -22.79
CA SER A 1030 9.18 3.06 -22.36
C SER A 1030 8.52 3.74 -23.56
N ASP A 1031 9.30 4.18 -24.54
CA ASP A 1031 8.80 4.86 -25.74
C ASP A 1031 7.97 3.92 -26.62
N LEU A 1032 8.44 2.67 -26.79
CA LEU A 1032 7.70 1.66 -27.57
C LEU A 1032 6.38 1.28 -26.89
N ILE A 1033 6.37 1.04 -25.57
CA ILE A 1033 5.13 0.73 -24.84
C ILE A 1033 4.18 1.91 -24.77
N MET A 1034 4.70 3.14 -24.62
CA MET A 1034 3.87 4.34 -24.64
C MET A 1034 3.06 4.43 -25.94
N SER A 1035 3.59 3.93 -27.06
CA SER A 1035 2.88 3.88 -28.33
C SER A 1035 1.60 3.05 -28.27
N THR A 1036 1.57 2.02 -27.43
CA THR A 1036 0.40 1.15 -27.25
C THR A 1036 -0.80 1.85 -26.59
N LYS A 1037 -0.65 3.11 -26.14
CA LYS A 1037 -1.76 3.94 -25.65
C LYS A 1037 -2.61 4.51 -26.79
N TYR A 1038 -2.04 4.62 -28.00
CA TYR A 1038 -2.70 5.25 -29.14
C TYR A 1038 -2.70 4.39 -30.43
N VAL A 1039 -1.95 3.29 -30.48
CA VAL A 1039 -2.06 2.26 -31.53
C VAL A 1039 -2.33 0.88 -30.94
N ASP A 1040 -3.16 0.10 -31.63
CA ASP A 1040 -3.48 -1.29 -31.30
C ASP A 1040 -2.97 -2.22 -32.41
N VAL A 1041 -1.66 -2.48 -32.44
CA VAL A 1041 -0.98 -3.24 -33.49
C VAL A 1041 -0.22 -4.45 -32.94
N ASP A 1042 0.26 -5.33 -33.82
CA ASP A 1042 1.00 -6.54 -33.44
C ASP A 1042 2.49 -6.27 -33.18
N VAL A 1043 3.09 -5.32 -33.92
CA VAL A 1043 4.52 -4.95 -33.81
C VAL A 1043 4.66 -3.44 -33.72
N ILE A 1044 5.45 -2.97 -32.75
CA ILE A 1044 5.83 -1.56 -32.59
C ILE A 1044 7.34 -1.47 -32.57
N GLY A 1045 7.94 -0.79 -33.54
CA GLY A 1045 9.39 -0.70 -33.66
C GLY A 1045 9.91 0.66 -34.03
N LYS A 1046 11.21 0.74 -34.29
CA LYS A 1046 11.89 1.96 -34.76
C LYS A 1046 12.24 1.81 -36.24
N GLY A 1047 11.32 2.22 -37.11
CA GLY A 1047 11.52 2.23 -38.57
C GLY A 1047 12.55 3.27 -39.01
N MET A 1048 12.61 4.40 -38.31
CA MET A 1048 13.71 5.38 -38.38
C MET A 1048 14.66 5.14 -37.19
N TYR A 1049 15.97 5.06 -37.45
CA TYR A 1049 16.97 4.73 -36.42
C TYR A 1049 18.34 5.35 -36.72
N TYR A 1050 19.22 5.34 -35.73
CA TYR A 1050 20.59 5.84 -35.85
C TYR A 1050 21.61 4.72 -36.09
N THR A 1051 22.65 5.02 -36.85
CA THR A 1051 23.90 4.24 -36.92
C THR A 1051 25.08 5.17 -36.65
N VAL A 1052 26.25 4.60 -36.35
CA VAL A 1052 27.51 5.37 -36.30
C VAL A 1052 28.24 5.15 -37.61
N ASN A 1053 28.81 6.22 -38.16
CA ASN A 1053 29.77 6.16 -39.25
C ASN A 1053 30.71 7.36 -39.09
N ASN A 1054 32.03 7.14 -39.18
CA ASN A 1054 33.05 8.19 -39.02
C ASN A 1054 32.86 9.04 -37.75
N ASN A 1055 32.55 8.40 -36.60
CA ASN A 1055 32.27 9.06 -35.32
C ASN A 1055 31.13 10.09 -35.34
N LYS A 1056 30.17 9.95 -36.26
CA LYS A 1056 28.95 10.76 -36.32
C LYS A 1056 27.71 9.88 -36.35
N LEU A 1057 26.62 10.37 -35.76
CA LEU A 1057 25.32 9.73 -35.86
C LEU A 1057 24.71 9.97 -37.25
N ILE A 1058 24.36 8.89 -37.94
CA ILE A 1058 23.63 8.93 -39.20
C ILE A 1058 22.19 8.47 -38.95
N LYS A 1059 21.22 9.28 -39.38
CA LYS A 1059 19.79 8.96 -39.33
C LYS A 1059 19.38 8.19 -40.58
N ASN A 1060 18.90 6.96 -40.41
CA ASN A 1060 18.46 6.08 -41.50
C ASN A 1060 16.93 6.10 -41.62
N ASN A 1061 16.40 5.88 -42.83
CA ASN A 1061 14.95 5.83 -43.12
C ASN A 1061 14.17 7.07 -42.64
N LYS A 1062 14.65 8.26 -43.01
CA LYS A 1062 14.01 9.54 -42.65
C LYS A 1062 12.52 9.55 -43.03
N GLY A 1063 11.70 10.15 -42.17
CA GLY A 1063 10.25 10.26 -42.36
C GLY A 1063 9.44 9.05 -41.88
N LYS A 1064 10.09 7.94 -41.51
CA LYS A 1064 9.43 6.72 -41.02
C LYS A 1064 9.14 6.72 -39.51
N ASP A 1065 9.13 7.87 -38.85
CA ASP A 1065 8.65 8.04 -37.47
C ASP A 1065 7.14 8.27 -37.41
N PHE A 1066 6.47 7.67 -36.42
CA PHE A 1066 5.05 7.80 -36.15
C PHE A 1066 4.11 7.48 -37.33
N VAL A 1067 4.45 6.44 -38.10
CA VAL A 1067 3.69 5.97 -39.27
C VAL A 1067 3.57 4.45 -39.25
N TYR A 1068 2.57 3.93 -39.94
CA TYR A 1068 2.49 2.51 -40.26
C TYR A 1068 3.56 2.16 -41.31
N VAL A 1069 4.24 1.04 -41.13
CA VAL A 1069 5.34 0.58 -41.99
C VAL A 1069 5.14 -0.88 -42.37
N SER A 1070 5.85 -1.33 -43.40
CA SER A 1070 5.81 -2.73 -43.85
C SER A 1070 6.79 -3.63 -43.10
N ASP A 1071 7.81 -3.08 -42.45
CA ASP A 1071 8.81 -3.84 -41.70
C ASP A 1071 9.55 -2.93 -40.71
N VAL A 1072 10.15 -3.56 -39.69
CA VAL A 1072 11.07 -2.93 -38.73
C VAL A 1072 12.15 -3.93 -38.36
N ASP A 1073 13.30 -3.46 -37.89
CA ASP A 1073 14.34 -4.34 -37.36
C ASP A 1073 13.83 -5.09 -36.11
N SER A 1074 13.99 -6.41 -36.11
CA SER A 1074 13.50 -7.30 -35.04
C SER A 1074 14.15 -7.07 -33.68
N THR A 1075 15.32 -6.43 -33.66
CA THR A 1075 16.03 -6.04 -32.44
C THR A 1075 15.75 -4.59 -32.04
N ALA A 1076 14.89 -3.89 -32.80
CA ALA A 1076 14.48 -2.50 -32.58
C ALA A 1076 12.96 -2.39 -32.36
N CYS A 1077 12.30 -3.44 -31.86
CA CYS A 1077 10.85 -3.48 -31.67
C CYS A 1077 10.38 -4.25 -30.43
N ILE A 1078 9.11 -4.01 -30.08
CA ILE A 1078 8.30 -4.90 -29.26
C ILE A 1078 7.24 -5.57 -30.14
N CYS A 1079 6.96 -6.84 -29.88
CA CYS A 1079 5.96 -7.64 -30.60
C CYS A 1079 4.99 -8.26 -29.60
N ARG A 1080 3.72 -8.44 -29.98
CA ARG A 1080 2.82 -9.31 -29.20
C ARG A 1080 3.39 -10.72 -29.19
N THR A 1081 3.45 -11.36 -28.03
CA THR A 1081 3.93 -12.75 -27.90
C THR A 1081 3.11 -13.69 -28.78
N LYS A 1082 1.80 -13.44 -28.87
CA LYS A 1082 0.86 -14.21 -29.70
C LYS A 1082 1.12 -14.14 -31.21
N LEU A 1083 1.97 -13.21 -31.68
CA LEU A 1083 2.37 -13.14 -33.08
C LEU A 1083 3.04 -14.44 -33.54
N PHE A 1084 3.80 -15.08 -32.64
CA PHE A 1084 4.63 -16.23 -32.93
C PHE A 1084 4.01 -17.57 -32.51
N ILE A 1085 2.69 -17.66 -32.36
CA ILE A 1085 2.01 -18.91 -31.95
C ILE A 1085 2.24 -20.06 -32.96
N LEU A 1086 2.36 -19.72 -34.25
CA LEU A 1086 2.54 -20.71 -35.31
C LEU A 1086 4.01 -20.91 -35.72
N ASP A 1087 4.94 -20.17 -35.12
CA ASP A 1087 6.36 -20.25 -35.45
C ASP A 1087 7.06 -21.21 -34.49
N ASN A 1088 7.98 -22.03 -35.04
CA ASN A 1088 8.81 -22.90 -34.22
C ASN A 1088 9.72 -22.06 -33.31
N PHE A 1089 9.62 -22.27 -32.00
CA PHE A 1089 10.32 -21.41 -31.05
C PHE A 1089 11.85 -21.50 -31.16
N ASN A 1090 12.39 -22.70 -31.42
CA ASN A 1090 13.83 -22.89 -31.58
C ASN A 1090 14.36 -22.20 -32.85
N GLU A 1091 13.64 -22.30 -33.97
CA GLU A 1091 13.99 -21.56 -35.20
C GLU A 1091 13.89 -20.04 -34.99
N LEU A 1092 12.86 -19.57 -34.28
CA LEU A 1092 12.69 -18.16 -33.94
C LEU A 1092 13.88 -17.63 -33.15
N LEU A 1093 14.34 -18.37 -32.13
CA LEU A 1093 15.51 -17.99 -31.33
C LEU A 1093 16.81 -17.99 -32.14
N ASN A 1094 17.00 -18.97 -33.04
CA ASN A 1094 18.22 -19.04 -33.85
C ASN A 1094 18.28 -17.96 -34.95
N SER A 1095 17.13 -17.53 -35.46
CA SER A 1095 17.01 -16.55 -36.56
C SER A 1095 16.48 -15.18 -36.11
N TYR A 1096 16.49 -14.89 -34.80
CA TYR A 1096 15.76 -13.74 -34.26
C TYR A 1096 16.17 -12.38 -34.85
N LYS A 1097 17.41 -12.24 -35.32
CA LYS A 1097 17.95 -11.01 -35.94
C LYS A 1097 17.52 -10.82 -37.40
N GLU A 1098 17.02 -11.88 -38.03
CA GLU A 1098 16.67 -11.94 -39.46
C GLU A 1098 15.16 -11.99 -39.68
N ILE A 1099 14.36 -11.90 -38.61
CA ILE A 1099 12.90 -11.89 -38.70
C ILE A 1099 12.47 -10.72 -39.59
N LYS A 1100 11.76 -11.07 -40.68
CA LYS A 1100 11.04 -10.12 -41.51
C LYS A 1100 9.58 -10.12 -41.11
N PHE A 1101 9.07 -8.98 -40.66
CA PHE A 1101 7.69 -8.88 -40.19
C PHE A 1101 6.68 -8.70 -41.33
N ASN A 1102 7.14 -8.27 -42.51
CA ASN A 1102 6.31 -8.15 -43.70
C ASN A 1102 5.52 -9.44 -44.02
N LYS A 1103 6.09 -10.62 -43.78
CA LYS A 1103 5.44 -11.92 -44.00
C LYS A 1103 4.18 -12.14 -43.15
N TYR A 1104 4.03 -11.38 -42.05
CA TYR A 1104 2.84 -11.44 -41.20
C TYR A 1104 1.76 -10.47 -41.66
N ILE A 1105 2.08 -9.47 -42.49
CA ILE A 1105 1.09 -8.51 -43.02
C ILE A 1105 0.06 -9.22 -43.87
N ASP A 1106 0.47 -10.22 -44.66
CA ASP A 1106 -0.43 -11.06 -45.45
C ASP A 1106 -1.45 -11.83 -44.57
N ARG A 1107 -1.20 -11.93 -43.26
CA ARG A 1107 -2.09 -12.52 -42.26
C ARG A 1107 -2.91 -11.47 -41.49
N GLY A 1108 -3.02 -10.26 -42.03
CA GLY A 1108 -3.75 -9.12 -41.45
C GLY A 1108 -3.03 -8.43 -40.30
N LYS A 1109 -1.72 -8.66 -40.12
CA LYS A 1109 -0.93 -8.10 -39.00
C LYS A 1109 -0.45 -6.69 -39.32
N GLN A 1110 -0.44 -5.83 -38.32
CA GLN A 1110 -0.06 -4.42 -38.49
C GLN A 1110 1.23 -4.08 -37.74
N ILE A 1111 2.01 -3.18 -38.34
CA ILE A 1111 3.30 -2.73 -37.81
C ILE A 1111 3.29 -1.20 -37.73
N PHE A 1112 3.65 -0.67 -36.58
CA PHE A 1112 3.76 0.76 -36.35
C PHE A 1112 5.21 1.14 -36.02
N SER A 1113 5.69 2.22 -36.60
CA SER A 1113 7.00 2.80 -36.30
C SER A 1113 6.85 3.97 -35.34
N SER A 1114 7.56 3.90 -34.22
CA SER A 1114 7.62 4.94 -33.19
C SER A 1114 8.74 5.96 -33.46
N ASP A 1115 9.19 6.66 -32.43
CA ASP A 1115 10.29 7.62 -32.49
C ASP A 1115 11.65 6.96 -32.81
N SER A 1116 12.65 7.77 -33.19
CA SER A 1116 14.00 7.27 -33.51
C SER A 1116 15.01 7.27 -32.35
N PHE A 1117 14.68 7.83 -31.19
CA PHE A 1117 15.62 8.00 -30.07
C PHE A 1117 15.83 6.70 -29.29
N ASN A 1118 16.80 6.70 -28.37
CA ASN A 1118 17.16 5.56 -27.52
C ASN A 1118 17.58 4.27 -28.25
N TYR A 1119 17.93 4.33 -29.53
CA TYR A 1119 18.40 3.15 -30.26
C TYR A 1119 19.46 3.54 -31.30
N ILE A 1120 20.60 2.85 -31.25
CA ILE A 1120 21.65 2.95 -32.28
C ILE A 1120 22.02 1.54 -32.71
N LYS A 1121 21.81 1.26 -33.99
CA LYS A 1121 22.16 -0.02 -34.58
C LYS A 1121 23.68 -0.12 -34.75
N ASP A 1122 24.23 -1.30 -34.44
CA ASP A 1122 25.65 -1.65 -34.58
C ASP A 1122 26.65 -0.75 -33.82
N TYR A 1123 26.17 -0.03 -32.80
CA TYR A 1123 26.98 0.94 -32.02
C TYR A 1123 28.29 0.38 -31.46
N TYR A 1124 28.31 -0.89 -31.08
CA TYR A 1124 29.48 -1.52 -30.46
C TYR A 1124 30.37 -2.29 -31.45
N LYS A 1125 30.05 -2.29 -32.76
CA LYS A 1125 30.90 -2.92 -33.79
C LYS A 1125 32.04 -1.99 -34.25
N GLU A 1126 31.81 -0.68 -34.31
CA GLU A 1126 32.81 0.31 -34.72
C GLU A 1126 33.48 0.95 -33.47
N ASN A 1127 34.81 0.97 -33.41
CA ASN A 1127 35.56 1.32 -32.20
C ASN A 1127 35.43 2.81 -31.79
N LYS A 1128 34.90 3.02 -30.58
CA LYS A 1128 35.17 4.07 -29.56
C LYS A 1128 34.86 5.55 -29.89
N ASN A 1129 33.64 5.97 -29.55
CA ASN A 1129 33.45 7.15 -28.71
C ASN A 1129 32.26 6.99 -27.74
N LEU A 1130 32.53 7.08 -26.44
CA LEU A 1130 31.61 6.70 -25.35
C LEU A 1130 30.49 7.74 -25.08
N THR A 1131 30.33 8.80 -25.87
CA THR A 1131 29.38 9.89 -25.57
C THR A 1131 28.35 10.19 -26.66
N LEU A 1132 28.51 9.68 -27.89
CA LEU A 1132 27.56 9.96 -28.99
C LEU A 1132 26.12 9.53 -28.66
N HIS A 1133 25.96 8.50 -27.85
CA HIS A 1133 24.64 8.04 -27.43
C HIS A 1133 23.90 9.04 -26.52
N GLU A 1134 24.60 9.96 -25.85
CA GLU A 1134 23.99 10.99 -24.99
C GLU A 1134 23.10 11.96 -25.79
N GLU A 1135 23.40 12.17 -27.07
CA GLU A 1135 22.61 13.03 -27.96
C GLU A 1135 21.16 12.54 -28.14
N ILE A 1136 20.96 11.23 -28.06
CA ILE A 1136 19.65 10.58 -28.30
C ILE A 1136 19.06 9.88 -27.06
N SER A 1137 19.71 9.98 -25.89
CA SER A 1137 19.36 9.24 -24.66
C SER A 1137 18.78 10.11 -23.54
N PHE A 1138 18.04 11.15 -23.91
CA PHE A 1138 17.38 12.07 -22.96
C PHE A 1138 16.07 11.52 -22.40
#